data_AF-A0A368TZU4-F1
#
_entry.id   AF-A0A368TZU4-F1
#
_cell.length_a   1.000
_cell.length_b   1.000
_cell.length_c   1.000
_cell.angle_alpha   90.00
_cell.angle_beta   90.00
_cell.angle_gamma   90.00
#
_symmetry.space_group_name_H-M   'P 1'
#
loop_
_entity.id
_entity.type
_entity.pdbx_description
1 polymer ?
#
loop_
_entity_poly.entity_id
_entity_poly.type
_entity_poly.pdbx_seq_one_letter_code
_entity_poly.pdbx_strand_id
1 'polypeptide(L)'
;MWQRMSELTASRVHQAFVGRTSELDALRGVFATAGPQVVHVYGIAGIGKTALLHILAAEARDAGATVIRLDCRHIEPTETGFLQALEGAIGGGDPDMDTLVERLGRLGSLVLLALDSYEVFRLLDTWLRQIFVALLPDNVRILFFSRQRPLDAWFSAPDWGRLVQCVPLEPLSQSEAKALLSVHGMQDEDAAFLARATHGHPLTLKLAAAASRENNVRSWPQETVLQHAVDELSRMFLADVDDPVSRRVLQGAVVLRRVTVSLLQALFPELAPQDAYERLRRLPFVDGVHDGLIIHEAVRDSLARSLHASDPSRYLNYRRSAWRQLVVEAQSAASDDLWRYTADMLYLIENPVVREAFFPTGTVLHTVEVAHPQDTEALAGIVRAHDGSQASELLLQWWRRLPQAFSIVRGQTGQVEGLYCKLRSDRIEPTWLLSDPVTAQWYSHLEQKPLRPGEVALFCRRWLSLNEGDSPSEIQAAVWLDLKRSYMELRPGLRRVYLAATDLGAYSQVAQCLGFEVLAGREVELDGLSYSSAVLDFGPASVDGWLAELAAAELGIKRAPALLDVEARQLRLAEGAVALTPLEFGVMRYLVERQGKAVSRSELLQHVWGTSYQGGSNVVDAVVRTLRRKLGGQSGRVETLTGVGYRLR
;
A
#
# COMPACT_ATOMS: atom_id res chain seq x y z
N MET A 1 28.90 7.04 -28.02
CA MET A 1 27.69 7.85 -27.82
C MET A 1 26.69 6.95 -27.10
N TRP A 2 26.59 7.05 -25.78
CA TRP A 2 25.75 6.16 -24.97
C TRP A 2 24.31 6.66 -25.04
N GLN A 3 23.44 5.96 -25.78
CA GLN A 3 21.99 6.20 -25.73
C GLN A 3 21.47 5.81 -24.34
N ARG A 4 20.60 6.64 -23.76
CA ARG A 4 20.00 6.33 -22.46
C ARG A 4 19.06 5.14 -22.62
N MET A 5 19.11 4.16 -21.71
CA MET A 5 18.27 2.95 -21.78
C MET A 5 16.76 3.22 -21.86
N SER A 6 16.28 4.37 -21.35
CA SER A 6 14.90 4.85 -21.49
C SER A 6 14.51 5.16 -22.94
N GLU A 7 15.46 5.54 -23.79
CA GLU A 7 15.24 5.84 -25.21
C GLU A 7 15.10 4.54 -26.03
N LEU A 8 15.80 3.47 -25.64
CA LEU A 8 15.70 2.15 -26.29
C LEU A 8 14.38 1.45 -26.00
N THR A 9 13.84 1.54 -24.78
CA THR A 9 12.51 1.02 -24.44
C THR A 9 11.39 1.86 -25.08
N ALA A 10 11.50 3.19 -25.08
CA ALA A 10 10.56 4.07 -25.77
C ALA A 10 10.52 3.79 -27.29
N SER A 11 11.68 3.60 -27.93
CA SER A 11 11.78 3.26 -29.35
C SER A 11 11.15 1.91 -29.70
N ARG A 12 11.28 0.89 -28.83
CA ARG A 12 10.63 -0.42 -29.04
C ARG A 12 9.12 -0.35 -28.83
N VAL A 13 8.65 0.38 -27.82
CA VAL A 13 7.21 0.62 -27.62
C VAL A 13 6.62 1.35 -28.81
N HIS A 14 7.33 2.34 -29.34
CA HIS A 14 6.89 3.12 -30.50
C HIS A 14 6.82 2.28 -31.79
N GLN A 15 7.76 1.37 -32.00
CA GLN A 15 7.78 0.44 -33.14
C GLN A 15 6.74 -0.69 -33.03
N ALA A 16 6.33 -1.05 -31.80
CA ALA A 16 5.38 -2.14 -31.54
C ALA A 16 3.93 -1.65 -31.30
N PHE A 17 3.70 -0.34 -31.30
CA PHE A 17 2.38 0.24 -31.09
C PHE A 17 1.57 0.21 -32.39
N VAL A 18 0.35 -0.35 -32.33
CA VAL A 18 -0.52 -0.53 -33.50
C VAL A 18 -1.96 -0.16 -33.13
N GLY A 19 -2.61 0.60 -34.01
CA GLY A 19 -4.00 1.01 -33.85
C GLY A 19 -4.20 2.17 -32.88
N ARG A 20 -5.43 2.27 -32.33
CA ARG A 20 -5.86 3.29 -31.35
C ARG A 20 -5.92 4.71 -31.89
N THR A 21 -6.13 4.87 -33.21
CA THR A 21 -6.15 6.20 -33.84
C THR A 21 -7.28 7.06 -33.27
N SER A 22 -8.48 6.49 -33.08
CA SER A 22 -9.62 7.19 -32.49
C SER A 22 -9.35 7.70 -31.08
N GLU A 23 -8.73 6.87 -30.24
CA GLU A 23 -8.42 7.21 -28.85
C GLU A 23 -7.27 8.21 -28.77
N LEU A 24 -6.24 8.09 -29.62
CA LEU A 24 -5.19 9.09 -29.75
C LEU A 24 -5.76 10.44 -30.20
N ASP A 25 -6.63 10.45 -31.21
CA ASP A 25 -7.28 11.67 -31.69
C ASP A 25 -8.14 12.32 -30.62
N ALA A 26 -8.88 11.53 -29.84
CA ALA A 26 -9.62 12.02 -28.69
C ALA A 26 -8.69 12.62 -27.61
N LEU A 27 -7.52 12.03 -27.38
CA LEU A 27 -6.55 12.49 -26.38
C LEU A 27 -5.77 13.73 -26.82
N ARG A 28 -5.48 13.90 -28.11
CA ARG A 28 -4.77 15.06 -28.67
C ARG A 28 -5.49 16.39 -28.40
N GLY A 29 -6.80 16.35 -28.12
CA GLY A 29 -7.54 17.51 -27.65
C GLY A 29 -6.91 18.19 -26.43
N VAL A 30 -6.20 17.44 -25.57
CA VAL A 30 -5.52 17.96 -24.37
C VAL A 30 -4.40 18.97 -24.70
N PHE A 31 -3.87 18.96 -25.93
CA PHE A 31 -2.83 19.89 -26.35
C PHE A 31 -3.37 21.28 -26.71
N ALA A 32 -4.69 21.40 -26.94
CA ALA A 32 -5.31 22.68 -27.23
C ALA A 32 -5.50 23.51 -25.96
N THR A 33 -5.33 24.83 -26.07
CA THR A 33 -5.56 25.76 -24.94
C THR A 33 -6.98 25.64 -24.37
N ALA A 34 -7.98 25.50 -25.25
CA ALA A 34 -9.39 25.29 -24.91
C ALA A 34 -9.77 23.79 -24.77
N GLY A 35 -8.78 22.90 -24.70
CA GLY A 35 -8.97 21.47 -24.50
C GLY A 35 -9.43 21.11 -23.08
N PRO A 36 -9.74 19.83 -22.83
CA PRO A 36 -10.09 19.35 -21.50
C PRO A 36 -8.93 19.56 -20.52
N GLN A 37 -9.23 19.96 -19.28
CA GLN A 37 -8.23 20.08 -18.21
C GLN A 37 -7.93 18.74 -17.55
N VAL A 38 -8.94 17.88 -17.48
CA VAL A 38 -8.88 16.54 -16.89
C VAL A 38 -9.29 15.52 -17.93
N VAL A 39 -8.50 14.46 -18.09
CA VAL A 39 -8.86 13.35 -18.96
C VAL A 39 -8.77 12.03 -18.20
N HIS A 40 -9.87 11.27 -18.18
CA HIS A 40 -9.87 9.91 -17.65
C HIS A 40 -9.81 8.91 -18.80
N VAL A 41 -8.73 8.13 -18.83
CA VAL A 41 -8.56 6.98 -19.72
C VAL A 41 -8.78 5.72 -18.92
N TYR A 42 -9.79 4.93 -19.27
CA TYR A 42 -10.11 3.73 -18.51
C TYR A 42 -10.40 2.53 -19.38
N GLY A 43 -10.17 1.33 -18.84
CA GLY A 43 -10.44 0.07 -19.51
C GLY A 43 -9.79 -1.09 -18.78
N ILE A 44 -10.12 -2.33 -19.16
CA ILE A 44 -9.68 -3.54 -18.45
C ILE A 44 -8.14 -3.67 -18.38
N ALA A 45 -7.66 -4.54 -17.48
CA ALA A 45 -6.23 -4.81 -17.36
C ALA A 45 -5.65 -5.35 -18.68
N GLY A 46 -4.45 -4.91 -19.06
CA GLY A 46 -3.81 -5.37 -20.31
C GLY A 46 -4.38 -4.77 -21.61
N ILE A 47 -5.37 -3.87 -21.54
CA ILE A 47 -6.01 -3.25 -22.73
C ILE A 47 -5.10 -2.28 -23.51
N GLY A 48 -3.93 -1.93 -22.97
CA GLY A 48 -2.94 -1.07 -23.64
C GLY A 48 -2.80 0.36 -23.11
N LYS A 49 -3.42 0.70 -21.96
CA LYS A 49 -3.34 2.02 -21.30
C LYS A 49 -1.92 2.60 -21.22
N THR A 50 -0.99 1.87 -20.61
CA THR A 50 0.40 2.33 -20.45
C THR A 50 1.11 2.53 -21.78
N ALA A 51 0.83 1.70 -22.79
CA ALA A 51 1.39 1.88 -24.13
C ALA A 51 0.85 3.15 -24.81
N LEU A 52 -0.45 3.41 -24.69
CA LEU A 52 -1.09 4.64 -25.18
C LEU A 52 -0.50 5.89 -24.50
N LEU A 53 -0.31 5.85 -23.18
CA LEU A 53 0.34 6.92 -22.42
C LEU A 53 1.77 7.17 -22.92
N HIS A 54 2.54 6.13 -23.21
CA HIS A 54 3.89 6.28 -23.74
C HIS A 54 3.92 7.02 -25.08
N ILE A 55 3.00 6.71 -26.00
CA ILE A 55 2.89 7.39 -27.30
C ILE A 55 2.44 8.84 -27.11
N LEU A 56 1.37 9.08 -26.35
CA LEU A 56 0.88 10.44 -26.09
C LEU A 56 1.96 11.31 -25.41
N ALA A 57 2.71 10.75 -24.46
CA ALA A 57 3.81 11.45 -23.80
C ALA A 57 4.97 11.77 -24.76
N ALA A 58 5.21 10.97 -25.80
CA ALA A 58 6.19 11.28 -26.83
C ALA A 58 5.67 12.43 -27.72
N GLU A 59 4.45 12.32 -28.24
CA GLU A 59 3.80 13.38 -29.05
C GLU A 59 3.74 14.72 -28.30
N ALA A 60 3.41 14.70 -27.01
CA ALA A 60 3.36 15.89 -26.16
C ALA A 60 4.73 16.56 -26.03
N ARG A 61 5.81 15.79 -25.85
CA ARG A 61 7.18 16.32 -25.77
C ARG A 61 7.62 16.89 -27.10
N ASP A 62 7.28 16.24 -28.21
CA ASP A 62 7.57 16.72 -29.56
C ASP A 62 6.83 18.03 -29.87
N ALA A 63 5.63 18.20 -29.29
CA ALA A 63 4.88 19.45 -29.31
C ALA A 63 5.40 20.52 -28.32
N GLY A 64 6.48 20.25 -27.57
CA GLY A 64 7.10 21.17 -26.63
C GLY A 64 6.49 21.22 -25.23
N ALA A 65 5.60 20.28 -24.88
CA ALA A 65 5.01 20.19 -23.54
C ALA A 65 5.97 19.52 -22.53
N THR A 66 5.90 19.98 -21.28
CA THR A 66 6.57 19.30 -20.16
C THR A 66 5.71 18.13 -19.70
N VAL A 67 6.20 16.89 -19.84
CA VAL A 67 5.43 15.69 -19.45
C VAL A 67 5.96 15.10 -18.15
N ILE A 68 5.12 15.10 -17.12
CA ILE A 68 5.36 14.47 -15.82
C ILE A 68 4.54 13.20 -15.77
N ARG A 69 5.19 12.05 -15.56
CA ARG A 69 4.52 10.76 -15.45
C ARG A 69 4.78 10.13 -14.10
N LEU A 70 3.71 9.80 -13.39
CA LEU A 70 3.75 9.13 -12.10
C LEU A 70 3.08 7.75 -12.22
N ASP A 71 3.72 6.70 -11.70
CA ASP A 71 3.11 5.38 -11.53
C ASP A 71 2.58 5.28 -10.10
N CYS A 72 1.25 5.35 -9.94
CA CYS A 72 0.58 5.40 -8.64
C CYS A 72 0.87 4.16 -7.79
N ARG A 73 1.29 3.03 -8.37
CA ARG A 73 1.62 1.81 -7.61
C ARG A 73 2.84 1.97 -6.71
N HIS A 74 3.71 2.92 -7.01
CA HIS A 74 4.95 3.17 -6.27
C HIS A 74 4.86 4.35 -5.32
N ILE A 75 3.71 5.02 -5.29
CA ILE A 75 3.47 6.20 -4.49
C ILE A 75 2.56 5.81 -3.35
N GLU A 76 2.88 6.28 -2.15
CA GLU A 76 2.01 6.10 -1.01
C GLU A 76 0.68 6.81 -1.29
N PRO A 77 -0.49 6.15 -1.14
CA PRO A 77 -1.80 6.72 -1.44
C PRO A 77 -2.26 7.68 -0.33
N THR A 78 -1.40 8.65 -0.02
CA THR A 78 -1.57 9.73 0.95
C THR A 78 -1.24 11.07 0.30
N GLU A 79 -1.75 12.17 0.86
CA GLU A 79 -1.55 13.52 0.33
C GLU A 79 -0.05 13.84 0.27
N THR A 80 0.66 13.60 1.37
CA THR A 80 2.11 13.78 1.48
C THR A 80 2.87 12.90 0.48
N GLY A 81 2.51 11.63 0.35
CA GLY A 81 3.18 10.71 -0.58
C GLY A 81 3.04 11.15 -2.04
N PHE A 82 1.86 11.64 -2.41
CA PHE A 82 1.62 12.21 -3.74
C PHE A 82 2.45 13.48 -4.00
N LEU A 83 2.41 14.44 -3.06
CA LEU A 83 3.16 15.70 -3.21
C LEU A 83 4.67 15.45 -3.28
N GLN A 84 5.21 14.56 -2.44
CA GLN A 84 6.62 14.17 -2.48
C GLN A 84 7.01 13.52 -3.81
N ALA A 85 6.19 12.61 -4.33
CA ALA A 85 6.46 11.96 -5.60
C ALA A 85 6.44 12.94 -6.78
N LEU A 86 5.53 13.91 -6.75
CA LEU A 86 5.43 14.95 -7.76
C LEU A 86 6.60 15.93 -7.70
N GLU A 87 6.98 16.41 -6.50
CA GLU A 87 8.19 17.22 -6.29
C GLU A 87 9.45 16.51 -6.78
N GLY A 88 9.61 15.23 -6.41
CA GLY A 88 10.74 14.41 -6.87
C GLY A 88 10.78 14.28 -8.39
N ALA A 89 9.62 14.19 -9.06
CA ALA A 89 9.54 14.11 -10.52
C ALA A 89 9.90 15.42 -11.23
N ILE A 90 9.71 16.58 -10.59
CA ILE A 90 10.04 17.90 -11.15
C ILE A 90 11.38 18.45 -10.65
N GLY A 91 12.14 17.67 -9.88
CA GLY A 91 13.46 18.06 -9.34
C GLY A 91 13.37 19.05 -8.18
N GLY A 92 12.25 19.03 -7.45
CA GLY A 92 12.05 19.80 -6.24
C GLY A 92 12.37 19.03 -4.96
N GLY A 93 11.86 19.52 -3.84
CA GLY A 93 12.23 19.00 -2.52
C GLY A 93 11.42 19.57 -1.36
N ASP A 94 10.45 20.45 -1.63
CA ASP A 94 9.53 20.95 -0.63
C ASP A 94 8.12 20.43 -0.96
N PRO A 95 7.56 19.49 -0.17
CA PRO A 95 6.25 18.91 -0.44
C PRO A 95 5.09 19.85 -0.10
N ASP A 96 5.34 21.15 0.14
CA ASP A 96 4.31 22.16 0.30
C ASP A 96 3.47 22.36 -0.98
N MET A 97 2.15 22.38 -0.82
CA MET A 97 1.20 22.39 -1.93
C MET A 97 1.25 23.68 -2.74
N ASP A 98 1.26 24.83 -2.07
CA ASP A 98 1.24 26.14 -2.73
C ASP A 98 2.53 26.34 -3.55
N THR A 99 3.67 25.99 -2.95
CA THR A 99 4.98 26.04 -3.61
C THR A 99 5.05 25.12 -4.83
N LEU A 100 4.50 23.91 -4.71
CA LEU A 100 4.44 22.93 -5.80
C LEU A 100 3.58 23.46 -6.96
N VAL A 101 2.39 23.98 -6.67
CA VAL A 101 1.46 24.55 -7.66
C VAL A 101 2.12 25.71 -8.41
N GLU A 102 2.79 26.62 -7.71
CA GLU A 102 3.53 27.73 -8.32
C GLU A 102 4.65 27.23 -9.24
N ARG A 103 5.38 26.18 -8.83
CA ARG A 103 6.41 25.54 -9.64
C ARG A 103 5.84 24.92 -10.90
N LEU A 104 4.75 24.16 -10.81
CA LEU A 104 4.08 23.57 -11.97
C LEU A 104 3.69 24.64 -12.99
N GLY A 105 3.18 25.79 -12.52
CA GLY A 105 2.86 26.94 -13.37
C GLY A 105 4.04 27.51 -14.16
N ARG A 106 5.28 27.29 -13.68
CA ARG A 106 6.52 27.79 -14.30
C ARG A 106 7.25 26.77 -15.19
N LEU A 107 6.83 25.50 -15.20
CA LEU A 107 7.55 24.44 -15.92
C LEU A 107 7.44 24.51 -17.46
N GLY A 108 6.49 25.28 -17.99
CA GLY A 108 6.31 25.44 -19.43
C GLY A 108 4.94 25.98 -19.80
N SER A 109 4.71 26.22 -21.10
CA SER A 109 3.42 26.69 -21.61
C SER A 109 2.31 25.63 -21.56
N LEU A 110 2.68 24.35 -21.53
CA LEU A 110 1.79 23.22 -21.34
C LEU A 110 2.51 22.15 -20.49
N VAL A 111 1.89 21.74 -19.40
CA VAL A 111 2.38 20.68 -18.51
C VAL A 111 1.37 19.55 -18.52
N LEU A 112 1.80 18.36 -18.91
CA LEU A 112 0.97 17.15 -18.92
C LEU A 112 1.35 16.27 -17.74
N LEU A 113 0.47 16.20 -16.73
CA LEU A 113 0.61 15.34 -15.56
C LEU A 113 -0.18 14.05 -15.77
N ALA A 114 0.50 12.94 -16.01
CA ALA A 114 -0.13 11.64 -16.23
C ALA A 114 0.06 10.71 -15.02
N LEU A 115 -1.06 10.24 -14.46
CA LEU A 115 -1.11 9.27 -13.37
C LEU A 115 -1.49 7.89 -13.93
N ASP A 116 -0.54 6.95 -13.95
CA ASP A 116 -0.76 5.57 -14.38
C ASP A 116 -1.17 4.67 -13.19
N SER A 117 -2.04 3.70 -13.44
CA SER A 117 -2.66 2.84 -12.42
C SER A 117 -3.39 3.64 -11.32
N TYR A 118 -4.14 4.67 -11.72
CA TYR A 118 -4.85 5.59 -10.84
C TYR A 118 -5.82 4.90 -9.87
N GLU A 119 -6.27 3.68 -10.16
CA GLU A 119 -7.10 2.89 -9.23
C GLU A 119 -6.44 2.65 -7.86
N VAL A 120 -5.11 2.81 -7.73
CA VAL A 120 -4.40 2.71 -6.43
C VAL A 120 -4.71 3.91 -5.53
N PHE A 121 -5.03 5.07 -6.12
CA PHE A 121 -5.31 6.32 -5.42
C PHE A 121 -6.79 6.53 -5.10
N ARG A 122 -7.62 5.48 -5.10
CA ARG A 122 -9.05 5.63 -4.72
C ARG A 122 -9.25 6.37 -3.39
N LEU A 123 -8.35 6.19 -2.44
CA LEU A 123 -8.37 6.87 -1.14
C LEU A 123 -8.04 8.38 -1.23
N LEU A 124 -7.39 8.82 -2.30
CA LEU A 124 -7.03 10.20 -2.58
C LEU A 124 -7.93 10.89 -3.59
N ASP A 125 -8.85 10.17 -4.24
CA ASP A 125 -9.65 10.73 -5.35
C ASP A 125 -10.38 12.01 -4.96
N THR A 126 -11.00 12.01 -3.77
CA THR A 126 -11.69 13.19 -3.22
C THR A 126 -10.75 14.38 -3.05
N TRP A 127 -9.61 14.19 -2.40
CA TRP A 127 -8.63 15.25 -2.17
C TRP A 127 -8.03 15.74 -3.49
N LEU A 128 -7.70 14.82 -4.40
CA LEU A 128 -7.20 15.16 -5.74
C LEU A 128 -8.21 16.03 -6.48
N ARG A 129 -9.48 15.64 -6.51
CA ARG A 129 -10.54 16.39 -7.19
C ARG A 129 -10.79 17.76 -6.57
N GLN A 130 -10.99 17.83 -5.26
CA GLN A 130 -11.48 19.05 -4.61
C GLN A 130 -10.39 20.06 -4.26
N ILE A 131 -9.18 19.59 -3.98
CA ILE A 131 -8.09 20.43 -3.49
C ILE A 131 -7.03 20.53 -4.57
N PHE A 132 -6.39 19.41 -4.92
CA PHE A 132 -5.22 19.46 -5.78
C PHE A 132 -5.54 19.97 -7.19
N VAL A 133 -6.47 19.33 -7.91
CA VAL A 133 -6.81 19.69 -9.29
C VAL A 133 -7.50 21.06 -9.35
N ALA A 134 -8.27 21.43 -8.32
CA ALA A 134 -8.89 22.75 -8.22
C ALA A 134 -7.86 23.89 -8.08
N LEU A 135 -6.69 23.62 -7.52
CA LEU A 135 -5.59 24.57 -7.36
C LEU A 135 -4.59 24.55 -8.53
N LEU A 136 -4.73 23.63 -9.48
CA LEU A 136 -3.78 23.53 -10.59
C LEU A 136 -3.86 24.78 -11.50
N PRO A 137 -2.70 25.28 -11.99
CA PRO A 137 -2.70 26.40 -12.91
C PRO A 137 -3.24 26.01 -14.31
N ASP A 138 -3.75 26.99 -15.05
CA ASP A 138 -4.38 26.81 -16.37
C ASP A 138 -3.48 26.22 -17.47
N ASN A 139 -2.17 26.11 -17.26
CA ASN A 139 -1.23 25.46 -18.17
C ASN A 139 -1.04 23.96 -17.87
N VAL A 140 -1.55 23.46 -16.74
CA VAL A 140 -1.45 22.05 -16.35
C VAL A 140 -2.67 21.29 -16.85
N ARG A 141 -2.44 20.11 -17.43
CA ARG A 141 -3.46 19.15 -17.85
C ARG A 141 -3.21 17.84 -17.15
N ILE A 142 -4.22 17.27 -16.51
CA ILE A 142 -4.07 16.02 -15.77
C ILE A 142 -4.77 14.85 -16.48
N LEU A 143 -4.06 13.72 -16.59
CA LEU A 143 -4.56 12.51 -17.21
C LEU A 143 -4.52 11.37 -16.20
N PHE A 144 -5.68 10.75 -15.98
CA PHE A 144 -5.83 9.60 -15.10
C PHE A 144 -5.99 8.33 -15.93
N PHE A 145 -5.11 7.35 -15.75
CA PHE A 145 -5.22 6.04 -16.40
C PHE A 145 -5.63 4.99 -15.36
N SER A 146 -6.84 4.44 -15.50
CA SER A 146 -7.42 3.53 -14.51
C SER A 146 -8.01 2.24 -15.12
N ARG A 147 -8.23 1.21 -14.29
CA ARG A 147 -8.99 0.02 -14.71
C ARG A 147 -10.50 0.27 -14.83
N GLN A 148 -11.01 1.16 -14.00
CA GLN A 148 -12.44 1.42 -13.84
C GLN A 148 -12.79 2.84 -14.28
N ARG A 149 -14.06 3.06 -14.62
CA ARG A 149 -14.60 4.38 -14.91
C ARG A 149 -14.37 5.32 -13.70
N PRO A 150 -14.10 6.62 -13.92
CA PRO A 150 -14.09 7.60 -12.84
C PRO A 150 -15.39 7.63 -12.05
N LEU A 151 -15.30 8.06 -10.79
CA LEU A 151 -16.48 8.27 -9.93
C LEU A 151 -17.38 9.36 -10.52
N ASP A 152 -18.70 9.21 -10.33
CA ASP A 152 -19.68 10.16 -10.86
C ASP A 152 -19.52 11.59 -10.28
N ALA A 153 -18.86 11.71 -9.13
CA ALA A 153 -18.49 12.98 -8.48
C ALA A 153 -17.62 13.91 -9.36
N TRP A 154 -16.92 13.37 -10.36
CA TRP A 154 -16.19 14.16 -11.36
C TRP A 154 -17.11 14.85 -12.38
N PHE A 155 -18.37 14.42 -12.51
CA PHE A 155 -19.34 14.98 -13.46
C PHE A 155 -20.48 15.74 -12.80
N SER A 156 -20.79 15.45 -11.53
CA SER A 156 -21.93 16.05 -10.82
C SER A 156 -21.66 17.47 -10.31
N ALA A 157 -20.39 17.87 -10.19
CA ALA A 157 -20.04 19.22 -9.76
C ALA A 157 -20.19 20.24 -10.92
N PRO A 158 -20.87 21.39 -10.70
CA PRO A 158 -21.24 22.34 -11.77
C PRO A 158 -20.08 22.83 -12.65
N ASP A 159 -18.88 22.90 -12.07
CA ASP A 159 -17.70 23.49 -12.70
C ASP A 159 -16.89 22.49 -13.56
N TRP A 160 -17.09 21.19 -13.39
CA TRP A 160 -16.25 20.15 -14.02
C TRP A 160 -16.77 19.65 -15.36
N GLY A 161 -18.08 19.78 -15.64
CA GLY A 161 -18.72 19.13 -16.79
C GLY A 161 -18.17 19.51 -18.17
N ARG A 162 -17.48 20.65 -18.30
CA ARG A 162 -16.79 21.07 -19.54
C ARG A 162 -15.27 20.87 -19.52
N LEU A 163 -14.70 20.59 -18.35
CA LEU A 163 -13.27 20.46 -18.12
C LEU A 163 -12.81 19.00 -18.14
N VAL A 164 -13.73 18.05 -17.91
CA VAL A 164 -13.44 16.62 -17.85
C VAL A 164 -13.82 15.90 -19.15
N GLN A 165 -12.90 15.13 -19.71
CA GLN A 165 -13.14 14.21 -20.82
C GLN A 165 -12.93 12.76 -20.38
N CYS A 166 -13.75 11.84 -20.90
CA CYS A 166 -13.58 10.41 -20.72
C CYS A 166 -13.23 9.73 -22.04
N VAL A 167 -12.23 8.85 -22.00
CA VAL A 167 -11.78 8.04 -23.14
C VAL A 167 -11.78 6.56 -22.72
N PRO A 168 -12.88 5.81 -22.96
CA PRO A 168 -12.88 4.37 -22.75
C PRO A 168 -11.97 3.67 -23.76
N LEU A 169 -11.20 2.69 -23.30
CA LEU A 169 -10.40 1.81 -24.16
C LEU A 169 -11.13 0.49 -24.37
N GLU A 170 -11.59 0.28 -25.60
CA GLU A 170 -12.19 -0.97 -26.05
C GLU A 170 -11.12 -1.99 -26.48
N PRO A 171 -11.44 -3.25 -26.75
CA PRO A 171 -10.51 -4.15 -27.44
C PRO A 171 -10.13 -3.61 -28.83
N LEU A 172 -8.96 -4.01 -29.35
CA LEU A 172 -8.54 -3.61 -30.70
C LEU A 172 -9.50 -4.17 -31.74
N SER A 173 -9.76 -3.41 -32.81
CA SER A 173 -10.49 -3.93 -33.96
C SER A 173 -9.74 -5.11 -34.60
N GLN A 174 -10.44 -5.94 -35.40
CA GLN A 174 -9.79 -7.10 -36.03
C GLN A 174 -8.61 -6.72 -36.93
N SER A 175 -8.70 -5.58 -37.63
CA SER A 175 -7.61 -5.06 -38.47
C SER A 175 -6.39 -4.64 -37.64
N GLU A 176 -6.61 -3.94 -36.53
CA GLU A 176 -5.53 -3.52 -35.62
C GLU A 176 -4.92 -4.71 -34.88
N ALA A 177 -5.73 -5.64 -34.42
CA ALA A 177 -5.29 -6.88 -33.77
C ALA A 177 -4.41 -7.71 -34.71
N LYS A 178 -4.83 -7.86 -35.97
CA LYS A 178 -4.04 -8.55 -37.00
C LYS A 178 -2.72 -7.83 -37.26
N ALA A 179 -2.74 -6.51 -37.44
CA ALA A 179 -1.54 -5.72 -37.64
C ALA A 179 -0.57 -5.83 -36.44
N LEU A 180 -1.08 -5.85 -35.20
CA LEU A 180 -0.27 -6.06 -34.00
C LEU A 180 0.44 -7.43 -34.04
N LEU A 181 -0.27 -8.50 -34.40
CA LEU A 181 0.30 -9.85 -34.51
C LEU A 181 1.32 -9.95 -35.66
N SER A 182 1.07 -9.27 -36.79
CA SER A 182 2.02 -9.21 -37.91
C SER A 182 3.32 -8.52 -37.51
N VAL A 183 3.28 -7.44 -36.71
CA VAL A 183 4.49 -6.80 -36.16
C VAL A 183 5.28 -7.75 -35.26
N HIS A 184 4.62 -8.73 -34.62
CA HIS A 184 5.26 -9.76 -33.81
C HIS A 184 5.74 -10.98 -34.64
N GLY A 185 5.68 -10.89 -35.97
CA GLY A 185 6.21 -11.89 -36.90
C GLY A 185 5.26 -13.05 -37.21
N MET A 186 3.96 -12.92 -36.91
CA MET A 186 2.98 -13.97 -37.22
C MET A 186 2.53 -13.94 -38.69
N GLN A 187 2.28 -15.14 -39.23
CA GLN A 187 1.70 -15.31 -40.57
C GLN A 187 0.25 -14.81 -40.60
N ASP A 188 -0.18 -14.33 -41.77
CA ASP A 188 -1.44 -13.61 -41.97
C ASP A 188 -2.69 -14.39 -41.52
N GLU A 189 -2.71 -15.70 -41.79
CA GLU A 189 -3.82 -16.59 -41.47
C GLU A 189 -3.91 -16.91 -39.95
N ASP A 190 -2.77 -17.14 -39.31
CA ASP A 190 -2.72 -17.42 -37.86
C ASP A 190 -3.01 -16.14 -37.06
N ALA A 191 -2.55 -15.00 -37.57
CA ALA A 191 -2.90 -13.68 -37.05
C ALA A 191 -4.42 -13.43 -37.13
N ALA A 192 -5.05 -13.78 -38.24
CA ALA A 192 -6.51 -13.65 -38.39
C ALA A 192 -7.29 -14.58 -37.44
N PHE A 193 -6.80 -15.80 -37.21
CA PHE A 193 -7.41 -16.72 -36.24
C PHE A 193 -7.35 -16.15 -34.82
N LEU A 194 -6.17 -15.74 -34.36
CA LEU A 194 -5.99 -15.18 -33.02
C LEU A 194 -6.72 -13.86 -32.83
N ALA A 195 -6.73 -12.97 -33.83
CA ALA A 195 -7.48 -11.72 -33.77
C ALA A 195 -8.98 -11.98 -33.48
N ARG A 196 -9.56 -13.00 -34.11
CA ARG A 196 -10.96 -13.40 -33.86
C ARG A 196 -11.13 -14.04 -32.48
N ALA A 197 -10.29 -15.02 -32.15
CA ALA A 197 -10.46 -15.82 -30.95
C ALA A 197 -10.16 -15.06 -29.64
N THR A 198 -9.32 -14.02 -29.70
CA THR A 198 -9.00 -13.17 -28.54
C THR A 198 -9.90 -11.95 -28.41
N HIS A 199 -10.84 -11.77 -29.35
CA HIS A 199 -11.70 -10.59 -29.46
C HIS A 199 -10.91 -9.26 -29.41
N GLY A 200 -9.70 -9.24 -29.98
CA GLY A 200 -8.88 -8.04 -30.05
C GLY A 200 -8.19 -7.63 -28.73
N HIS A 201 -8.21 -8.46 -27.69
CA HIS A 201 -7.59 -8.11 -26.42
C HIS A 201 -6.05 -8.06 -26.51
N PRO A 202 -5.39 -6.89 -26.34
CA PRO A 202 -3.97 -6.71 -26.68
C PRO A 202 -3.01 -7.59 -25.90
N LEU A 203 -3.25 -7.77 -24.60
CA LEU A 203 -2.43 -8.66 -23.79
C LEU A 203 -2.58 -10.12 -24.26
N THR A 204 -3.81 -10.56 -24.53
CA THR A 204 -4.07 -11.94 -24.99
C THR A 204 -3.39 -12.18 -26.32
N LEU A 205 -3.46 -11.21 -27.24
CA LEU A 205 -2.76 -11.24 -28.52
C LEU A 205 -1.25 -11.39 -28.34
N LYS A 206 -0.64 -10.59 -27.46
CA LYS A 206 0.81 -10.68 -27.16
C LYS A 206 1.20 -12.01 -26.53
N LEU A 207 0.42 -12.50 -25.56
CA LEU A 207 0.68 -13.78 -24.90
C LEU A 207 0.51 -14.95 -25.87
N ALA A 208 -0.55 -14.95 -26.69
CA ALA A 208 -0.80 -15.96 -27.70
C ALA A 208 0.27 -15.95 -28.80
N ALA A 209 0.70 -14.78 -29.27
CA ALA A 209 1.80 -14.64 -30.23
C ALA A 209 3.14 -15.12 -29.66
N ALA A 210 3.36 -14.94 -28.35
CA ALA A 210 4.55 -15.45 -27.69
C ALA A 210 4.51 -16.99 -27.58
N ALA A 211 3.34 -17.57 -27.26
CA ALA A 211 3.18 -19.03 -27.16
C ALA A 211 3.10 -19.74 -28.51
N SER A 212 2.70 -19.05 -29.58
CA SER A 212 2.57 -19.64 -30.91
C SER A 212 3.89 -19.95 -31.61
N ARG A 213 5.04 -19.51 -31.05
CA ARG A 213 6.35 -19.65 -31.71
C ARG A 213 6.77 -21.11 -31.90
N GLU A 214 6.20 -22.03 -31.12
CA GLU A 214 6.58 -23.45 -31.11
C GLU A 214 5.40 -24.39 -31.43
N ASN A 215 4.16 -23.89 -31.45
CA ASN A 215 2.95 -24.71 -31.60
C ASN A 215 1.95 -24.15 -32.63
N ASN A 216 1.20 -25.05 -33.29
CA ASN A 216 0.16 -24.68 -34.25
C ASN A 216 -1.07 -24.11 -33.53
N VAL A 217 -1.26 -22.79 -33.63
CA VAL A 217 -2.33 -22.04 -32.96
C VAL A 217 -3.74 -22.44 -33.39
N ARG A 218 -3.90 -23.01 -34.59
CA ARG A 218 -5.22 -23.38 -35.13
C ARG A 218 -5.88 -24.53 -34.38
N SER A 219 -5.13 -25.27 -33.56
CA SER A 219 -5.69 -26.34 -32.71
C SER A 219 -6.26 -25.81 -31.39
N TRP A 220 -6.09 -24.53 -31.09
CA TRP A 220 -6.48 -23.97 -29.81
C TRP A 220 -8.01 -23.74 -29.71
N PRO A 221 -8.62 -23.96 -28.53
CA PRO A 221 -10.05 -23.72 -28.36
C PRO A 221 -10.34 -22.21 -28.40
N GLN A 222 -11.26 -21.78 -29.29
CA GLN A 222 -11.55 -20.36 -29.52
C GLN A 222 -12.05 -19.63 -28.26
N GLU A 223 -12.88 -20.29 -27.45
CA GLU A 223 -13.49 -19.68 -26.25
C GLU A 223 -12.52 -19.52 -25.07
N THR A 224 -11.42 -20.26 -25.06
CA THR A 224 -10.46 -20.27 -23.95
C THR A 224 -9.04 -19.92 -24.40
N VAL A 225 -8.87 -19.19 -25.50
CA VAL A 225 -7.55 -18.85 -26.05
C VAL A 225 -6.64 -18.15 -25.04
N LEU A 226 -7.16 -17.27 -24.17
CA LEU A 226 -6.31 -16.66 -23.13
C LEU A 226 -5.80 -17.70 -22.14
N GLN A 227 -6.69 -18.58 -21.64
CA GLN A 227 -6.31 -19.61 -20.70
C GLN A 227 -5.37 -20.62 -21.36
N HIS A 228 -5.64 -21.01 -22.59
CA HIS A 228 -4.77 -21.87 -23.38
C HIS A 228 -3.42 -21.21 -23.69
N ALA A 229 -3.38 -19.92 -24.03
CA ALA A 229 -2.14 -19.16 -24.24
C ALA A 229 -1.33 -19.06 -22.94
N VAL A 230 -1.99 -18.81 -21.81
CA VAL A 230 -1.34 -18.77 -20.50
C VAL A 230 -0.85 -20.16 -20.10
N ASP A 231 -1.62 -21.23 -20.38
CA ASP A 231 -1.27 -22.61 -20.09
C ASP A 231 -0.16 -23.12 -21.02
N GLU A 232 -0.14 -22.70 -22.30
CA GLU A 232 0.90 -22.99 -23.27
C GLU A 232 2.17 -22.20 -22.97
N LEU A 233 2.09 -20.90 -22.62
CA LEU A 233 3.25 -20.18 -22.09
C LEU A 233 3.76 -20.87 -20.82
N SER A 234 2.87 -21.15 -19.87
CA SER A 234 3.23 -21.87 -18.65
C SER A 234 3.85 -23.23 -18.99
N ARG A 235 3.32 -23.97 -19.97
CA ARG A 235 3.89 -25.25 -20.43
C ARG A 235 5.20 -25.06 -21.17
N MET A 236 5.37 -24.18 -22.14
CA MET A 236 6.66 -23.89 -22.79
C MET A 236 7.73 -23.50 -21.76
N PHE A 237 7.37 -22.70 -20.74
CA PHE A 237 8.30 -22.32 -19.67
C PHE A 237 8.48 -23.40 -18.58
N LEU A 238 7.54 -24.34 -18.43
CA LEU A 238 7.63 -25.45 -17.47
C LEU A 238 8.09 -26.77 -18.11
N ALA A 239 8.01 -26.95 -19.43
CA ALA A 239 8.24 -28.19 -20.17
C ALA A 239 9.43 -28.08 -21.13
N ASP A 240 9.64 -26.93 -21.81
CA ASP A 240 10.75 -26.71 -22.76
C ASP A 240 11.92 -25.91 -22.19
N VAL A 241 11.89 -25.60 -20.89
CA VAL A 241 13.08 -25.10 -20.20
C VAL A 241 13.96 -26.29 -19.83
N ASP A 242 14.94 -26.57 -20.69
CA ASP A 242 16.12 -27.43 -20.44
C ASP A 242 16.97 -26.95 -19.25
N ASP A 243 16.64 -25.78 -18.68
CA ASP A 243 17.29 -25.18 -17.52
C ASP A 243 16.41 -25.20 -16.25
N PRO A 244 16.50 -26.26 -15.42
CA PRO A 244 15.79 -26.37 -14.15
C PRO A 244 15.88 -25.16 -13.23
N VAL A 245 16.95 -24.36 -13.36
CA VAL A 245 17.20 -23.16 -12.57
C VAL A 245 16.19 -22.06 -12.90
N SER A 246 16.01 -21.71 -14.18
CA SER A 246 15.06 -20.65 -14.58
C SER A 246 13.62 -20.98 -14.20
N ARG A 247 13.21 -22.25 -14.33
CA ARG A 247 11.91 -22.74 -13.87
C ARG A 247 11.70 -22.50 -12.38
N ARG A 248 12.70 -22.89 -11.58
CA ARG A 248 12.66 -22.76 -10.12
C ARG A 248 12.66 -21.30 -9.68
N VAL A 249 13.47 -20.45 -10.33
CA VAL A 249 13.51 -19.01 -10.06
C VAL A 249 12.16 -18.36 -10.34
N LEU A 250 11.52 -18.69 -11.47
CA LEU A 250 10.18 -18.18 -11.80
C LEU A 250 9.13 -18.65 -10.77
N GLN A 251 9.15 -19.92 -10.36
CA GLN A 251 8.25 -20.44 -9.33
C GLN A 251 8.37 -19.72 -7.98
N GLY A 252 9.58 -19.29 -7.59
CA GLY A 252 9.73 -18.45 -6.39
C GLY A 252 9.32 -17.00 -6.63
N ALA A 253 9.57 -16.46 -7.81
CA ALA A 253 9.25 -15.07 -8.13
C ALA A 253 7.75 -14.79 -8.20
N VAL A 254 6.91 -15.79 -8.53
CA VAL A 254 5.44 -15.59 -8.65
C VAL A 254 4.74 -15.31 -7.33
N VAL A 255 5.37 -15.61 -6.19
CA VAL A 255 4.81 -15.26 -4.87
C VAL A 255 5.13 -13.82 -4.44
N LEU A 256 5.86 -13.08 -5.26
CA LEU A 256 6.29 -11.71 -5.00
C LEU A 256 5.43 -10.72 -5.80
N ARG A 257 5.11 -9.57 -5.18
CA ARG A 257 4.55 -8.41 -5.88
C ARG A 257 5.57 -7.82 -6.85
N ARG A 258 6.80 -7.67 -6.35
CA ARG A 258 7.98 -7.10 -7.00
C ARG A 258 9.18 -7.97 -6.70
N VAL A 259 10.00 -8.22 -7.71
CA VAL A 259 11.20 -9.05 -7.59
C VAL A 259 12.44 -8.17 -7.51
N THR A 260 13.22 -8.33 -6.44
CA THR A 260 14.51 -7.68 -6.23
C THR A 260 15.62 -8.71 -6.09
N VAL A 261 16.87 -8.29 -6.27
CA VAL A 261 18.05 -9.17 -6.10
C VAL A 261 18.11 -9.74 -4.68
N SER A 262 17.79 -8.94 -3.66
CA SER A 262 17.78 -9.35 -2.26
C SER A 262 16.68 -10.38 -1.94
N LEU A 263 15.48 -10.23 -2.53
CA LEU A 263 14.41 -11.22 -2.42
C LEU A 263 14.80 -12.54 -3.10
N LEU A 264 15.42 -12.48 -4.28
CA LEU A 264 15.92 -13.66 -4.97
C LEU A 264 17.01 -14.37 -4.16
N GLN A 265 17.92 -13.64 -3.53
CA GLN A 265 18.93 -14.20 -2.63
C GLN A 265 18.30 -14.91 -1.43
N ALA A 266 17.23 -14.35 -0.86
CA ALA A 266 16.52 -14.97 0.26
C ALA A 266 15.74 -16.22 -0.15
N LEU A 267 15.16 -16.23 -1.36
CA LEU A 267 14.43 -17.38 -1.91
C LEU A 267 15.37 -18.51 -2.37
N PHE A 268 16.56 -18.16 -2.86
CA PHE A 268 17.52 -19.07 -3.50
C PHE A 268 18.96 -18.77 -3.04
N PRO A 269 19.29 -19.03 -1.76
CA PRO A 269 20.61 -18.72 -1.21
C PRO A 269 21.77 -19.48 -1.90
N GLU A 270 21.47 -20.57 -2.59
CA GLU A 270 22.41 -21.37 -3.36
C GLU A 270 22.70 -20.86 -4.78
N LEU A 271 21.90 -19.90 -5.27
CA LEU A 271 22.05 -19.33 -6.61
C LEU A 271 22.73 -17.96 -6.54
N ALA A 272 23.50 -17.62 -7.57
CA ALA A 272 23.94 -16.25 -7.76
C ALA A 272 22.70 -15.36 -8.03
N PRO A 273 22.38 -14.39 -7.15
CA PRO A 273 21.10 -13.69 -7.22
C PRO A 273 21.02 -12.77 -8.45
N GLN A 274 22.16 -12.29 -8.95
CA GLN A 274 22.23 -11.53 -10.20
C GLN A 274 21.87 -12.39 -11.43
N ASP A 275 22.31 -13.65 -11.46
CA ASP A 275 21.98 -14.57 -12.55
C ASP A 275 20.50 -14.90 -12.55
N ALA A 276 19.91 -15.13 -11.37
CA ALA A 276 18.48 -15.33 -11.21
C ALA A 276 17.67 -14.11 -11.70
N TYR A 277 18.14 -12.90 -11.37
CA TYR A 277 17.51 -11.65 -11.79
C TYR A 277 17.56 -11.47 -13.32
N GLU A 278 18.72 -11.69 -13.96
CA GLU A 278 18.88 -11.57 -15.41
C GLU A 278 18.08 -12.61 -16.18
N ARG A 279 17.91 -13.82 -15.64
CA ARG A 279 17.05 -14.86 -16.22
C ARG A 279 15.60 -14.42 -16.27
N LEU A 280 15.08 -13.88 -15.16
CA LEU A 280 13.70 -13.36 -15.11
C LEU A 280 13.51 -12.18 -16.05
N ARG A 281 14.47 -11.25 -16.08
CA ARG A 281 14.42 -10.05 -16.93
C ARG A 281 14.29 -10.35 -18.43
N ARG A 282 14.77 -11.52 -18.89
CA ARG A 282 14.69 -11.94 -20.30
C ARG A 282 13.32 -12.52 -20.70
N LEU A 283 12.45 -12.80 -19.73
CA LEU A 283 11.14 -13.38 -19.99
C LEU A 283 10.20 -12.33 -20.62
N PRO A 284 9.39 -12.72 -21.63
CA PRO A 284 8.58 -11.78 -22.39
C PRO A 284 7.40 -11.16 -21.62
N PHE A 285 7.08 -11.69 -20.44
CA PHE A 285 6.00 -11.24 -19.56
C PHE A 285 6.52 -10.61 -18.25
N VAL A 286 7.82 -10.31 -18.20
CA VAL A 286 8.46 -9.66 -17.06
C VAL A 286 8.91 -8.26 -17.48
N ASP A 287 8.36 -7.26 -16.80
CA ASP A 287 8.71 -5.87 -17.02
C ASP A 287 9.73 -5.40 -15.99
N GLY A 288 10.73 -4.64 -16.46
CA GLY A 288 11.65 -3.93 -15.57
C GLY A 288 11.08 -2.58 -15.17
N VAL A 289 10.97 -2.35 -13.86
CA VAL A 289 10.64 -1.04 -13.26
C VAL A 289 11.86 -0.46 -12.54
N HIS A 290 11.77 0.77 -12.05
CA HIS A 290 12.92 1.47 -11.45
C HIS A 290 13.45 0.77 -10.18
N ASP A 291 12.62 -0.02 -9.52
CA ASP A 291 12.91 -0.63 -8.22
C ASP A 291 12.80 -2.18 -8.21
N GLY A 292 12.71 -2.83 -9.37
CA GLY A 292 12.63 -4.28 -9.45
C GLY A 292 12.10 -4.81 -10.78
N LEU A 293 11.69 -6.09 -10.78
CA LEU A 293 10.96 -6.72 -11.87
C LEU A 293 9.52 -6.99 -11.45
N ILE A 294 8.59 -6.83 -12.38
CA ILE A 294 7.18 -7.16 -12.20
C ILE A 294 6.80 -8.25 -13.19
N ILE A 295 6.26 -9.35 -12.68
CA ILE A 295 5.64 -10.40 -13.50
C ILE A 295 4.23 -9.96 -13.84
N HIS A 296 3.83 -10.06 -15.10
CA HIS A 296 2.48 -9.76 -15.54
C HIS A 296 1.43 -10.52 -14.72
N GLU A 297 0.42 -9.81 -14.21
CA GLU A 297 -0.59 -10.30 -13.25
C GLU A 297 -1.24 -11.62 -13.68
N ALA A 298 -1.80 -11.69 -14.90
CA ALA A 298 -2.43 -12.91 -15.40
C ALA A 298 -1.51 -14.15 -15.42
N VAL A 299 -0.23 -13.97 -15.75
CA VAL A 299 0.77 -15.05 -15.77
C VAL A 299 1.15 -15.44 -14.35
N ARG A 300 1.42 -14.44 -13.50
CA ARG A 300 1.73 -14.64 -12.08
C ARG A 300 0.63 -15.41 -11.36
N ASP A 301 -0.62 -14.99 -11.52
CA ASP A 301 -1.76 -15.57 -10.82
C ASP A 301 -2.06 -17.00 -11.30
N SER A 302 -1.82 -17.29 -12.59
CA SER A 302 -1.92 -18.66 -13.10
C SER A 302 -0.82 -19.57 -12.52
N LEU A 303 0.43 -19.14 -12.59
CA LEU A 303 1.57 -19.90 -12.08
C LEU A 303 1.54 -20.06 -10.56
N ALA A 304 1.11 -19.02 -9.82
CA ALA A 304 0.94 -19.08 -8.38
C ALA A 304 -0.15 -20.08 -7.98
N ARG A 305 -1.31 -20.07 -8.66
CA ARG A 305 -2.38 -21.07 -8.46
C ARG A 305 -1.89 -22.48 -8.77
N SER A 306 -1.19 -22.66 -9.89
CA SER A 306 -0.61 -23.95 -10.27
C SER A 306 0.39 -24.46 -9.23
N LEU A 307 1.32 -23.61 -8.79
CA LEU A 307 2.31 -23.94 -7.75
C LEU A 307 1.63 -24.28 -6.42
N HIS A 308 0.67 -23.47 -5.98
CA HIS A 308 -0.09 -23.72 -4.76
C HIS A 308 -0.83 -25.06 -4.81
N ALA A 309 -1.41 -25.44 -5.96
CA ALA A 309 -2.09 -26.72 -6.13
C ALA A 309 -1.11 -27.92 -6.21
N SER A 310 0.03 -27.75 -6.90
CA SER A 310 0.99 -28.84 -7.14
C SER A 310 1.97 -29.10 -5.99
N ASP A 311 2.40 -28.05 -5.28
CA ASP A 311 3.36 -28.11 -4.18
C ASP A 311 3.06 -26.99 -3.16
N PRO A 312 2.00 -27.15 -2.34
CA PRO A 312 1.61 -26.15 -1.33
C PRO A 312 2.72 -25.82 -0.34
N SER A 313 3.56 -26.81 -0.01
CA SER A 313 4.68 -26.65 0.92
C SER A 313 5.74 -25.71 0.36
N ARG A 314 6.10 -25.86 -0.91
CA ARG A 314 7.06 -24.97 -1.58
C ARG A 314 6.50 -23.57 -1.75
N TYR A 315 5.23 -23.44 -2.16
CA TYR A 315 4.53 -22.15 -2.23
C TYR A 315 4.64 -21.38 -0.91
N LEU A 316 4.28 -22.06 0.20
CA LEU A 316 4.33 -21.47 1.54
C LEU A 316 5.76 -21.13 1.97
N ASN A 317 6.75 -21.97 1.66
CA ASN A 317 8.15 -21.71 2.00
C ASN A 317 8.72 -20.50 1.26
N TYR A 318 8.35 -20.29 -0.01
CA TYR A 318 8.73 -19.08 -0.73
C TYR A 318 8.11 -17.83 -0.08
N ARG A 319 6.80 -17.85 0.22
CA ARG A 319 6.13 -16.73 0.89
C ARG A 319 6.75 -16.41 2.25
N ARG A 320 7.10 -17.44 3.04
CA ARG A 320 7.79 -17.26 4.33
C ARG A 320 9.17 -16.64 4.18
N SER A 321 9.93 -17.05 3.16
CA SER A 321 11.28 -16.52 2.92
C SER A 321 11.23 -15.07 2.43
N ALA A 322 10.29 -14.76 1.54
CA ALA A 322 9.97 -13.40 1.12
C ALA A 322 9.60 -12.51 2.30
N TRP A 323 8.68 -12.98 3.16
CA TRP A 323 8.28 -12.25 4.36
C TRP A 323 9.47 -11.91 5.26
N ARG A 324 10.34 -12.89 5.56
CA ARG A 324 11.52 -12.65 6.42
C ARG A 324 12.43 -11.57 5.85
N GLN A 325 12.66 -11.61 4.55
CA GLN A 325 13.54 -10.64 3.88
C GLN A 325 12.92 -9.24 3.87
N LEU A 326 11.63 -9.13 3.55
CA LEU A 326 10.94 -7.83 3.54
C LEU A 326 10.89 -7.19 4.93
N VAL A 327 10.73 -7.97 6.00
CA VAL A 327 10.79 -7.46 7.38
C VAL A 327 12.17 -6.89 7.70
N VAL A 328 13.25 -7.56 7.27
CA VAL A 328 14.62 -7.07 7.47
C VAL A 328 14.83 -5.77 6.70
N GLU A 329 14.37 -5.70 5.45
CA GLU A 329 14.53 -4.50 4.61
C GLU A 329 13.73 -3.32 5.16
N ALA A 330 12.47 -3.54 5.54
CA ALA A 330 11.60 -2.51 6.10
C ALA A 330 12.18 -1.87 7.38
N GLN A 331 12.86 -2.64 8.23
CA GLN A 331 13.51 -2.12 9.45
C GLN A 331 14.69 -1.18 9.16
N SER A 332 15.28 -1.27 7.97
CA SER A 332 16.42 -0.47 7.55
C SER A 332 16.06 0.62 6.53
N ALA A 333 14.81 0.65 6.06
CA ALA A 333 14.35 1.55 5.04
C ALA A 333 14.27 3.00 5.54
N ALA A 334 14.57 3.95 4.64
CA ALA A 334 14.22 5.35 4.87
C ALA A 334 12.70 5.53 4.82
N SER A 335 12.19 6.61 5.43
CA SER A 335 10.76 6.94 5.45
C SER A 335 10.12 6.87 4.07
N ASP A 336 10.82 7.39 3.07
CA ASP A 336 10.30 7.59 1.72
C ASP A 336 10.21 6.26 0.93
N ASP A 337 10.92 5.22 1.37
CA ASP A 337 10.89 3.88 0.78
C ASP A 337 9.99 2.90 1.56
N LEU A 338 9.54 3.25 2.77
CA LEU A 338 8.74 2.37 3.64
C LEU A 338 7.51 1.84 2.92
N TRP A 339 6.80 2.71 2.19
CA TRP A 339 5.58 2.32 1.46
C TRP A 339 5.79 1.13 0.53
N ARG A 340 6.94 1.02 -0.13
CA ARG A 340 7.22 -0.10 -1.05
C ARG A 340 7.18 -1.42 -0.31
N TYR A 341 7.83 -1.47 0.85
CA TYR A 341 7.84 -2.65 1.72
C TYR A 341 6.48 -2.93 2.33
N THR A 342 5.73 -1.88 2.70
CA THR A 342 4.35 -2.01 3.18
C THR A 342 3.45 -2.64 2.11
N ALA A 343 3.56 -2.18 0.86
CA ALA A 343 2.80 -2.73 -0.26
C ALA A 343 3.19 -4.18 -0.57
N ASP A 344 4.48 -4.52 -0.43
CA ASP A 344 4.97 -5.90 -0.55
C ASP A 344 4.44 -6.79 0.61
N MET A 345 4.34 -6.26 1.84
CA MET A 345 3.70 -6.96 2.98
C MET A 345 2.21 -7.17 2.79
N LEU A 346 1.48 -6.13 2.39
CA LEU A 346 0.05 -6.20 2.09
C LEU A 346 -0.24 -7.21 0.98
N TYR A 347 0.64 -7.33 -0.01
CA TYR A 347 0.52 -8.33 -1.06
C TYR A 347 0.61 -9.76 -0.54
N LEU A 348 1.47 -10.02 0.46
CA LEU A 348 1.59 -11.34 1.08
C LEU A 348 0.38 -11.73 1.94
N ILE A 349 -0.56 -10.82 2.21
CA ILE A 349 -1.80 -11.12 2.94
C ILE A 349 -2.88 -11.51 1.93
N GLU A 350 -3.32 -12.76 1.98
CA GLU A 350 -4.40 -13.31 1.15
C GLU A 350 -5.73 -13.41 1.92
N ASN A 351 -5.74 -13.21 3.25
CA ASN A 351 -6.97 -13.24 4.04
C ASN A 351 -8.00 -12.23 3.49
N PRO A 352 -9.18 -12.68 3.02
CA PRO A 352 -10.14 -11.82 2.36
C PRO A 352 -10.68 -10.72 3.27
N VAL A 353 -10.81 -10.97 4.57
CA VAL A 353 -11.28 -9.97 5.55
C VAL A 353 -10.26 -8.84 5.69
N VAL A 354 -8.97 -9.19 5.77
CA VAL A 354 -7.90 -8.18 5.86
C VAL A 354 -7.78 -7.44 4.52
N ARG A 355 -7.83 -8.15 3.39
CA ARG A 355 -7.76 -7.52 2.07
C ARG A 355 -8.91 -6.57 1.83
N GLU A 356 -10.15 -6.96 2.12
CA GLU A 356 -11.32 -6.09 1.96
C GLU A 356 -11.21 -4.85 2.87
N ALA A 357 -10.59 -4.97 4.05
CA ALA A 357 -10.37 -3.84 4.95
C ALA A 357 -9.35 -2.80 4.45
N PHE A 358 -8.47 -3.15 3.50
CA PHE A 358 -7.48 -2.24 2.90
C PHE A 358 -7.77 -1.89 1.45
N PHE A 359 -8.34 -2.83 0.71
CA PHE A 359 -8.61 -2.79 -0.73
C PHE A 359 -9.99 -3.37 -1.02
N PRO A 360 -11.06 -2.65 -0.64
CA PRO A 360 -12.40 -3.15 -0.83
C PRO A 360 -12.69 -3.33 -2.31
N THR A 361 -13.29 -4.47 -2.61
CA THR A 361 -13.59 -4.90 -3.97
C THR A 361 -14.87 -4.24 -4.51
N GLY A 362 -15.71 -3.70 -3.61
CA GLY A 362 -16.91 -2.94 -3.94
C GLY A 362 -16.64 -1.59 -4.59
N THR A 363 -17.59 -1.13 -5.41
CA THR A 363 -17.60 0.25 -5.91
C THR A 363 -18.01 1.14 -4.73
N VAL A 364 -17.04 1.63 -3.94
CA VAL A 364 -17.36 2.63 -2.91
C VAL A 364 -17.72 3.91 -3.68
N LEU A 365 -19.03 4.09 -3.87
CA LEU A 365 -19.66 5.25 -4.52
C LEU A 365 -19.72 6.46 -3.58
N HIS A 366 -19.25 6.27 -2.34
CA HIS A 366 -19.28 7.23 -1.26
C HIS A 366 -17.96 7.97 -1.17
N THR A 367 -18.03 9.29 -1.04
CA THR A 367 -16.86 10.15 -0.86
C THR A 367 -16.78 10.60 0.59
N VAL A 368 -15.59 10.48 1.18
CA VAL A 368 -15.33 10.95 2.55
C VAL A 368 -14.57 12.27 2.47
N GLU A 369 -15.12 13.30 3.10
CA GLU A 369 -14.66 14.69 3.00
C GLU A 369 -14.59 15.32 4.39
N VAL A 370 -13.65 16.25 4.63
CA VAL A 370 -13.68 17.06 5.86
C VAL A 370 -14.97 17.87 5.89
N ALA A 371 -15.64 17.90 7.03
CA ALA A 371 -16.90 18.61 7.18
C ALA A 371 -16.70 20.13 7.15
N HIS A 372 -17.58 20.85 6.45
CA HIS A 372 -17.56 22.31 6.37
C HIS A 372 -18.70 22.92 7.20
N PRO A 373 -18.64 24.23 7.53
CA PRO A 373 -19.70 24.90 8.29
C PRO A 373 -21.11 24.75 7.69
N GLN A 374 -21.21 24.66 6.36
CA GLN A 374 -22.47 24.43 5.65
C GLN A 374 -23.13 23.07 5.96
N ASP A 375 -22.35 22.09 6.41
CA ASP A 375 -22.83 20.73 6.70
C ASP A 375 -23.41 20.60 8.12
N THR A 376 -23.38 21.68 8.91
CA THR A 376 -23.78 21.69 10.33
C THR A 376 -25.18 21.11 10.57
N GLU A 377 -26.17 21.47 9.73
CA GLU A 377 -27.54 21.02 9.91
C GLU A 377 -27.68 19.52 9.63
N ALA A 378 -27.10 19.03 8.53
CA ALA A 378 -27.14 17.62 8.17
C ALA A 378 -26.39 16.75 9.19
N LEU A 379 -25.19 17.18 9.61
CA LEU A 379 -24.39 16.54 10.65
C LEU A 379 -25.18 16.43 11.95
N ALA A 380 -25.75 17.55 12.44
CA ALA A 380 -26.53 17.55 13.67
C ALA A 380 -27.80 16.70 13.55
N GLY A 381 -28.42 16.64 12.37
CA GLY A 381 -29.56 15.76 12.08
C GLY A 381 -29.22 14.28 12.25
N ILE A 382 -28.12 13.83 11.64
CA ILE A 382 -27.66 12.43 11.75
C ILE A 382 -27.32 12.08 13.20
N VAL A 383 -26.61 12.94 13.92
CA VAL A 383 -26.25 12.70 15.32
C VAL A 383 -27.50 12.51 16.18
N ARG A 384 -28.48 13.42 16.08
CA ARG A 384 -29.71 13.36 16.89
C ARG A 384 -30.63 12.20 16.51
N ALA A 385 -30.49 11.64 15.31
CA ALA A 385 -31.29 10.49 14.87
C ALA A 385 -30.85 9.18 15.54
N HIS A 386 -29.56 9.06 15.89
CA HIS A 386 -28.97 7.80 16.39
C HIS A 386 -28.47 7.88 17.83
N ASP A 387 -28.02 9.04 18.27
CA ASP A 387 -27.53 9.25 19.64
C ASP A 387 -28.57 10.00 20.47
N GLY A 388 -28.64 9.69 21.77
CA GLY A 388 -29.50 10.39 22.71
C GLY A 388 -29.08 11.84 22.96
N SER A 389 -29.83 12.56 23.79
CA SER A 389 -29.64 14.00 24.02
C SER A 389 -28.28 14.36 24.62
N GLN A 390 -27.81 13.58 25.59
CA GLN A 390 -26.53 13.78 26.26
C GLN A 390 -25.36 13.44 25.31
N ALA A 391 -25.43 12.28 24.64
CA ALA A 391 -24.42 11.86 23.68
C ALA A 391 -24.31 12.83 22.49
N SER A 392 -25.45 13.30 21.99
CA SER A 392 -25.51 14.31 20.91
C SER A 392 -24.82 15.61 21.29
N GLU A 393 -25.10 16.15 22.49
CA GLU A 393 -24.50 17.42 22.91
C GLU A 393 -22.98 17.31 23.10
N LEU A 394 -22.49 16.19 23.62
CA LEU A 394 -21.05 15.92 23.75
C LEU A 394 -20.36 15.90 22.38
N LEU A 395 -20.94 15.21 21.39
CA LEU A 395 -20.36 15.14 20.05
C LEU A 395 -20.45 16.50 19.33
N LEU A 396 -21.55 17.24 19.49
CA LEU A 396 -21.69 18.60 18.93
C LEU A 396 -20.77 19.61 19.62
N GLN A 397 -20.40 19.41 20.89
CA GLN A 397 -19.38 20.21 21.56
C GLN A 397 -18.01 20.02 20.90
N TRP A 398 -17.66 18.80 20.49
CA TRP A 398 -16.47 18.54 19.67
C TRP A 398 -16.55 19.27 18.33
N TRP A 399 -17.69 19.24 17.65
CA TRP A 399 -17.88 19.97 16.37
C TRP A 399 -17.63 21.47 16.53
N ARG A 400 -18.20 22.10 17.57
CA ARG A 400 -17.99 23.54 17.84
C ARG A 400 -16.53 23.88 18.15
N ARG A 401 -15.78 22.95 18.74
CA ARG A 401 -14.40 23.17 19.18
C ARG A 401 -13.36 22.85 18.11
N LEU A 402 -13.56 21.76 17.38
CA LEU A 402 -12.65 21.22 16.37
C LEU A 402 -13.44 20.75 15.13
N PRO A 403 -14.00 21.66 14.32
CA PRO A 403 -14.73 21.27 13.10
C PRO A 403 -13.91 20.37 12.17
N GLN A 404 -12.61 20.63 12.04
CA GLN A 404 -11.68 19.86 11.22
C GLN A 404 -11.46 18.41 11.67
N ALA A 405 -11.92 18.04 12.86
CA ALA A 405 -11.90 16.65 13.33
C ALA A 405 -13.06 15.81 12.77
N PHE A 406 -14.04 16.46 12.13
CA PHE A 406 -15.20 15.81 11.56
C PHE A 406 -15.02 15.65 10.06
N SER A 407 -15.40 14.48 9.58
CA SER A 407 -15.59 14.21 8.17
C SER A 407 -17.03 13.76 7.94
N ILE A 408 -17.52 14.02 6.74
CA ILE A 408 -18.83 13.60 6.25
C ILE A 408 -18.65 12.60 5.11
N VAL A 409 -19.62 11.73 4.97
CA VAL A 409 -19.74 10.80 3.85
C VAL A 409 -20.84 11.30 2.95
N ARG A 410 -20.51 11.58 1.68
CA ARG A 410 -21.49 11.99 0.68
C ARG A 410 -21.79 10.85 -0.28
N GLY A 411 -23.08 10.65 -0.52
CA GLY A 411 -23.57 9.76 -1.57
C GLY A 411 -23.46 10.39 -2.96
N GLN A 412 -23.93 9.66 -3.98
CA GLN A 412 -23.81 10.05 -5.40
C GLN A 412 -24.47 11.40 -5.73
N THR A 413 -25.54 11.75 -5.01
CA THR A 413 -26.29 12.99 -5.21
C THR A 413 -25.67 14.19 -4.49
N GLY A 414 -24.53 14.00 -3.81
CA GLY A 414 -23.83 15.02 -3.01
C GLY A 414 -24.43 15.26 -1.61
N GLN A 415 -25.51 14.57 -1.27
CA GLN A 415 -26.13 14.65 0.06
C GLN A 415 -25.25 14.00 1.13
N VAL A 416 -25.31 14.52 2.36
CA VAL A 416 -24.60 13.94 3.51
C VAL A 416 -25.37 12.71 3.99
N GLU A 417 -24.76 11.54 3.85
CA GLU A 417 -25.31 10.23 4.21
C GLU A 417 -24.62 9.63 5.45
N GLY A 418 -23.53 10.24 5.91
CA GLY A 418 -22.87 9.82 7.14
C GLY A 418 -21.87 10.85 7.65
N LEU A 419 -21.30 10.57 8.82
CA LEU A 419 -20.26 11.36 9.45
C LEU A 419 -19.34 10.49 10.28
N TYR A 420 -18.14 10.97 10.55
CA TYR A 420 -17.34 10.46 11.65
C TYR A 420 -16.44 11.54 12.26
N CYS A 421 -16.07 11.35 13.52
CA CYS A 421 -15.21 12.24 14.28
C CYS A 421 -13.91 11.53 14.65
N LYS A 422 -12.78 12.08 14.18
CA LYS A 422 -11.43 11.55 14.38
C LYS A 422 -10.52 12.59 15.02
N LEU A 423 -10.00 12.26 16.19
CA LEU A 423 -9.11 13.12 16.97
C LEU A 423 -7.70 12.52 16.98
N ARG A 424 -6.68 13.36 16.92
CA ARG A 424 -5.28 12.95 17.05
C ARG A 424 -4.71 13.44 18.37
N SER A 425 -4.04 12.56 19.12
CA SER A 425 -3.48 12.90 20.44
C SER A 425 -2.43 14.02 20.40
N ASP A 426 -1.76 14.22 19.27
CA ASP A 426 -0.75 15.27 19.07
C ASP A 426 -1.34 16.63 18.66
N ARG A 427 -2.66 16.68 18.37
CA ARG A 427 -3.37 17.87 17.90
C ARG A 427 -4.48 18.33 18.84
N ILE A 428 -4.59 17.73 20.03
CA ILE A 428 -5.61 18.04 21.02
C ILE A 428 -4.97 18.20 22.39
N GLU A 429 -5.51 19.11 23.19
CA GLU A 429 -5.13 19.25 24.59
C GLU A 429 -5.62 18.02 25.38
N PRO A 430 -4.75 17.35 26.16
CA PRO A 430 -5.13 16.18 26.95
C PRO A 430 -6.37 16.39 27.83
N THR A 431 -6.51 17.59 28.41
CA THR A 431 -7.65 17.97 29.25
C THR A 431 -8.99 17.95 28.52
N TRP A 432 -9.01 18.12 27.20
CA TRP A 432 -10.24 18.08 26.42
C TRP A 432 -10.80 16.66 26.29
N LEU A 433 -9.94 15.63 26.34
CA LEU A 433 -10.40 14.25 26.36
C LEU A 433 -11.17 13.93 27.65
N LEU A 434 -10.93 14.66 28.74
CA LEU A 434 -11.62 14.44 30.02
C LEU A 434 -13.05 15.01 30.03
N SER A 435 -13.41 15.92 29.12
CA SER A 435 -14.76 16.49 29.08
C SER A 435 -15.81 15.58 28.44
N ASP A 436 -15.41 14.47 27.83
CA ASP A 436 -16.29 13.50 27.21
C ASP A 436 -16.00 12.11 27.81
N PRO A 437 -16.99 11.44 28.43
CA PRO A 437 -16.77 10.17 29.14
C PRO A 437 -16.13 9.06 28.30
N VAL A 438 -16.42 9.00 26.99
CA VAL A 438 -15.84 7.99 26.11
C VAL A 438 -14.36 8.29 25.82
N THR A 439 -14.02 9.55 25.52
CA THR A 439 -12.60 9.90 25.34
C THR A 439 -11.82 9.86 26.65
N ALA A 440 -12.46 10.12 27.79
CA ALA A 440 -11.86 10.07 29.11
C ALA A 440 -11.39 8.64 29.46
N GLN A 441 -12.17 7.63 29.06
CA GLN A 441 -11.77 6.23 29.17
C GLN A 441 -10.47 5.94 28.41
N TRP A 442 -10.33 6.46 27.19
CA TRP A 442 -9.14 6.26 26.37
C TRP A 442 -7.94 6.99 26.95
N TYR A 443 -8.16 8.20 27.46
CA TYR A 443 -7.14 8.95 28.18
C TYR A 443 -6.63 8.17 29.40
N SER A 444 -7.52 7.61 30.22
CA SER A 444 -7.14 6.74 31.35
C SER A 444 -6.33 5.51 30.91
N HIS A 445 -6.68 4.89 29.77
CA HIS A 445 -5.89 3.80 29.22
C HIS A 445 -4.49 4.27 28.76
N LEU A 446 -4.39 5.45 28.17
CA LEU A 446 -3.09 6.05 27.80
C LEU A 446 -2.25 6.40 29.02
N GLU A 447 -2.82 6.82 30.15
CA GLU A 447 -2.07 7.04 31.38
C GLU A 447 -1.45 5.74 31.93
N GLN A 448 -2.17 4.62 31.80
CA GLN A 448 -1.66 3.29 32.18
C GLN A 448 -0.57 2.78 31.24
N LYS A 449 -0.66 3.13 29.95
CA LYS A 449 0.29 2.74 28.90
C LYS A 449 0.73 3.98 28.11
N PRO A 450 1.62 4.83 28.65
CA PRO A 450 1.93 6.13 28.06
C PRO A 450 2.57 6.01 26.67
N LEU A 451 2.28 6.99 25.82
CA LEU A 451 2.92 7.17 24.52
C LEU A 451 4.35 7.69 24.72
N ARG A 452 5.28 7.21 23.90
CA ARG A 452 6.66 7.74 23.84
C ARG A 452 6.69 9.06 23.07
N PRO A 453 7.74 9.87 23.22
CA PRO A 453 7.93 11.05 22.38
C PRO A 453 7.88 10.68 20.88
N GLY A 454 7.03 11.38 20.13
CA GLY A 454 6.81 11.12 18.70
C GLY A 454 5.75 10.06 18.38
N GLU A 455 5.26 9.30 19.39
CA GLU A 455 4.14 8.38 19.20
C GLU A 455 2.80 9.13 19.26
N VAL A 456 1.84 8.71 18.42
CA VAL A 456 0.51 9.30 18.28
C VAL A 456 -0.56 8.23 18.51
N ALA A 457 -1.63 8.60 19.20
CA ALA A 457 -2.88 7.85 19.25
C ALA A 457 -3.94 8.55 18.40
N LEU A 458 -4.68 7.75 17.62
CA LEU A 458 -5.82 8.17 16.84
C LEU A 458 -7.11 7.73 17.55
N PHE A 459 -8.08 8.62 17.67
CA PHE A 459 -9.35 8.35 18.35
C PHE A 459 -10.50 8.54 17.37
N CYS A 460 -11.18 7.47 16.98
CA CYS A 460 -12.45 7.53 16.26
C CYS A 460 -13.59 7.64 17.29
N ARG A 461 -13.97 8.88 17.63
CA ARG A 461 -14.93 9.16 18.72
C ARG A 461 -16.32 8.61 18.43
N ARG A 462 -16.81 8.82 17.22
CA ARG A 462 -18.11 8.38 16.76
C ARG A 462 -18.11 8.35 15.23
N TRP A 463 -18.94 7.49 14.67
CA TRP A 463 -19.16 7.31 13.25
C TRP A 463 -20.60 6.89 13.03
N LEU A 464 -21.32 7.54 12.13
CA LEU A 464 -22.76 7.34 11.96
C LEU A 464 -23.10 7.39 10.47
N SER A 465 -23.90 6.43 10.03
CA SER A 465 -24.71 6.51 8.83
C SER A 465 -26.04 7.17 9.17
N LEU A 466 -26.61 7.89 8.22
CA LEU A 466 -27.95 8.46 8.32
C LEU A 466 -29.01 7.40 8.61
N ASN A 467 -28.90 6.20 8.02
CA ASN A 467 -29.93 5.16 8.14
C ASN A 467 -29.55 4.06 9.15
N GLU A 468 -28.32 3.58 9.12
CA GLU A 468 -27.88 2.41 9.90
C GLU A 468 -27.17 2.76 11.22
N GLY A 469 -27.02 4.05 11.53
CA GLY A 469 -26.29 4.48 12.73
C GLY A 469 -24.84 4.01 12.65
N ASP A 470 -24.37 3.29 13.66
CA ASP A 470 -23.00 2.73 13.67
C ASP A 470 -22.94 1.23 13.31
N SER A 471 -24.01 0.67 12.74
CA SER A 471 -24.02 -0.71 12.22
C SER A 471 -23.22 -0.82 10.92
N PRO A 472 -22.71 -2.02 10.55
CA PRO A 472 -22.00 -2.21 9.29
C PRO A 472 -22.85 -1.83 8.07
N SER A 473 -22.32 -0.92 7.25
CA SER A 473 -22.92 -0.49 5.97
C SER A 473 -21.83 -0.03 5.00
N GLU A 474 -22.21 0.36 3.78
CA GLU A 474 -21.29 0.97 2.81
C GLU A 474 -20.68 2.28 3.32
N ILE A 475 -21.41 3.05 4.14
CA ILE A 475 -20.92 4.27 4.77
C ILE A 475 -19.82 3.95 5.78
N GLN A 476 -20.02 2.95 6.63
CA GLN A 476 -19.01 2.50 7.59
C GLN A 476 -17.78 1.94 6.88
N ALA A 477 -17.95 1.23 5.76
CA ALA A 477 -16.84 0.79 4.93
C ALA A 477 -16.03 1.98 4.40
N ALA A 478 -16.69 3.03 3.90
CA ALA A 478 -16.03 4.26 3.44
C ALA A 478 -15.28 4.98 4.59
N VAL A 479 -15.90 5.11 5.76
CA VAL A 479 -15.24 5.69 6.95
C VAL A 479 -14.03 4.85 7.38
N TRP A 480 -14.15 3.53 7.40
CA TRP A 480 -13.06 2.63 7.79
C TRP A 480 -11.86 2.80 6.86
N LEU A 481 -12.09 2.96 5.55
CA LEU A 481 -11.03 3.22 4.58
C LEU A 481 -10.31 4.55 4.80
N ASP A 482 -11.04 5.63 5.06
CA ASP A 482 -10.41 6.93 5.35
C ASP A 482 -9.66 6.91 6.70
N LEU A 483 -10.14 6.14 7.68
CA LEU A 483 -9.37 5.82 8.89
C LEU A 483 -8.06 5.10 8.53
N LYS A 484 -8.09 4.08 7.67
CA LYS A 484 -6.87 3.38 7.22
C LYS A 484 -5.90 4.29 6.48
N ARG A 485 -6.37 5.22 5.64
CA ARG A 485 -5.51 6.26 5.04
C ARG A 485 -4.75 7.02 6.12
N SER A 486 -5.46 7.42 7.18
CA SER A 486 -4.86 8.11 8.34
C SER A 486 -3.84 7.23 9.06
N TYR A 487 -4.01 5.90 9.04
CA TYR A 487 -3.02 5.00 9.62
C TYR A 487 -1.72 5.11 8.88
N MET A 488 -1.79 5.10 7.54
CA MET A 488 -0.62 5.18 6.67
C MET A 488 0.11 6.51 6.84
N GLU A 489 -0.63 7.63 6.88
CA GLU A 489 -0.09 8.99 7.06
C GLU A 489 0.62 9.20 8.40
N LEU A 490 0.15 8.53 9.45
CA LEU A 490 0.70 8.71 10.79
C LEU A 490 1.91 7.81 11.06
N ARG A 491 2.33 6.98 10.12
CA ARG A 491 3.55 6.17 10.26
C ARG A 491 4.80 7.05 10.23
N PRO A 492 5.89 6.64 10.93
CA PRO A 492 5.98 5.51 11.86
C PRO A 492 5.50 5.86 13.28
N GLY A 493 4.87 7.02 13.49
CA GLY A 493 4.46 7.51 14.82
C GLY A 493 3.16 6.90 15.35
N LEU A 494 2.29 6.35 14.50
CA LEU A 494 1.01 5.80 14.94
C LEU A 494 1.23 4.61 15.87
N ARG A 495 0.78 4.73 17.11
CA ARG A 495 0.94 3.71 18.15
C ARG A 495 -0.36 3.00 18.48
N ARG A 496 -1.47 3.73 18.55
CA ARG A 496 -2.80 3.17 18.87
C ARG A 496 -3.90 3.81 18.08
N VAL A 497 -4.94 3.03 17.78
CA VAL A 497 -6.23 3.53 17.33
C VAL A 497 -7.30 3.09 18.32
N TYR A 498 -8.12 4.03 18.76
CA TYR A 498 -9.30 3.78 19.58
C TYR A 498 -10.56 3.99 18.74
N LEU A 499 -11.58 3.19 18.98
CA LEU A 499 -12.92 3.37 18.40
C LEU A 499 -13.99 3.05 19.43
N ALA A 500 -15.16 3.68 19.29
CA ALA A 500 -16.35 3.40 20.09
C ALA A 500 -17.55 3.10 19.20
N ALA A 501 -18.33 2.09 19.58
CA ALA A 501 -19.60 1.75 18.96
C ALA A 501 -20.60 1.26 20.03
N THR A 502 -21.89 1.36 19.72
CA THR A 502 -22.98 0.80 20.51
C THR A 502 -23.14 -0.71 20.30
N ASP A 503 -22.71 -1.24 19.15
CA ASP A 503 -22.59 -2.67 18.91
C ASP A 503 -21.24 -3.03 18.26
N LEU A 504 -20.23 -3.29 19.10
CA LEU A 504 -18.95 -3.84 18.62
C LEU A 504 -19.05 -5.30 18.16
N GLY A 505 -20.11 -6.03 18.57
CA GLY A 505 -20.33 -7.42 18.18
C GLY A 505 -20.49 -7.57 16.67
N ALA A 506 -21.16 -6.59 16.03
CA ALA A 506 -21.29 -6.50 14.59
C ALA A 506 -19.94 -6.43 13.83
N TYR A 507 -18.86 -6.00 14.49
CA TYR A 507 -17.51 -5.88 13.93
C TYR A 507 -16.55 -7.00 14.39
N SER A 508 -17.01 -7.93 15.23
CA SER A 508 -16.15 -8.89 15.93
C SER A 508 -15.21 -9.70 15.03
N GLN A 509 -15.69 -10.18 13.87
CA GLN A 509 -14.85 -10.94 12.93
C GLN A 509 -13.68 -10.10 12.39
N VAL A 510 -13.97 -8.88 11.93
CA VAL A 510 -12.96 -7.94 11.39
C VAL A 510 -12.03 -7.47 12.50
N ALA A 511 -12.59 -7.11 13.66
CA ALA A 511 -11.85 -6.67 14.83
C ALA A 511 -10.84 -7.72 15.29
N GLN A 512 -11.26 -8.99 15.38
CA GLN A 512 -10.40 -10.09 15.77
C GLN A 512 -9.28 -10.33 14.74
N CYS A 513 -9.61 -10.32 13.43
CA CYS A 513 -8.60 -10.50 12.38
C CYS A 513 -7.55 -9.38 12.38
N LEU A 514 -7.94 -8.15 12.72
CA LEU A 514 -7.04 -6.99 12.75
C LEU A 514 -6.31 -6.82 14.08
N GLY A 515 -6.70 -7.55 15.13
CA GLY A 515 -6.07 -7.48 16.46
C GLY A 515 -6.62 -6.36 17.36
N PHE A 516 -7.87 -5.95 17.17
CA PHE A 516 -8.54 -5.05 18.11
C PHE A 516 -8.88 -5.78 19.42
N GLU A 517 -8.60 -5.11 20.53
CA GLU A 517 -8.93 -5.55 21.88
C GLU A 517 -10.08 -4.69 22.43
N VAL A 518 -11.15 -5.32 22.91
CA VAL A 518 -12.25 -4.62 23.58
C VAL A 518 -11.81 -4.24 24.99
N LEU A 519 -12.00 -2.97 25.35
CA LEU A 519 -11.72 -2.45 26.69
C LEU A 519 -12.87 -2.81 27.64
N ALA A 520 -12.97 -4.09 28.00
CA ALA A 520 -14.05 -4.62 28.84
C ALA A 520 -14.11 -3.96 30.23
N GLY A 521 -15.34 -3.79 30.76
CA GLY A 521 -15.58 -3.21 32.09
C GLY A 521 -15.33 -1.70 32.16
N ARG A 522 -15.28 -1.06 30.99
CA ARG A 522 -15.10 0.38 30.83
C ARG A 522 -16.14 0.94 29.86
N GLU A 523 -17.26 0.26 29.70
CA GLU A 523 -18.39 0.71 28.90
C GLU A 523 -18.93 2.03 29.46
N VAL A 524 -19.33 2.93 28.57
CA VAL A 524 -19.86 4.23 28.94
C VAL A 524 -21.35 4.23 28.65
N GLU A 525 -22.18 4.48 29.67
CA GLU A 525 -23.63 4.61 29.50
C GLU A 525 -24.01 6.09 29.31
N LEU A 526 -24.67 6.41 28.20
CA LEU A 526 -25.24 7.73 27.90
C LEU A 526 -26.64 7.55 27.32
N ASP A 527 -27.63 8.27 27.87
CA ASP A 527 -29.03 8.21 27.42
C ASP A 527 -29.60 6.77 27.35
N GLY A 528 -29.13 5.84 28.20
CA GLY A 528 -29.55 4.43 28.20
C GLY A 528 -28.92 3.56 27.10
N LEU A 529 -28.01 4.11 26.30
CA LEU A 529 -27.17 3.38 25.35
C LEU A 529 -25.79 3.12 25.95
N SER A 530 -25.28 1.90 25.73
CA SER A 530 -23.93 1.51 26.17
C SER A 530 -22.94 1.63 25.02
N TYR A 531 -21.88 2.41 25.24
CA TYR A 531 -20.80 2.64 24.28
C TYR A 531 -19.60 1.80 24.69
N SER A 532 -19.30 0.79 23.87
CA SER A 532 -18.13 -0.07 24.06
C SER A 532 -16.95 0.46 23.27
N SER A 533 -15.77 0.43 23.88
CA SER A 533 -14.52 0.89 23.28
C SER A 533 -13.63 -0.29 22.88
N ALA A 534 -13.00 -0.19 21.72
CA ALA A 534 -11.93 -1.09 21.31
C ALA A 534 -10.65 -0.32 20.99
N VAL A 535 -9.51 -0.97 21.18
CA VAL A 535 -8.18 -0.44 20.88
C VAL A 535 -7.41 -1.39 19.98
N LEU A 536 -6.76 -0.85 18.95
CA LEU A 536 -5.72 -1.53 18.20
C LEU A 536 -4.38 -0.92 18.60
N ASP A 537 -3.48 -1.72 19.17
CA ASP A 537 -2.10 -1.32 19.48
C ASP A 537 -1.16 -1.86 18.40
N PHE A 538 -0.54 -0.96 17.64
CA PHE A 538 0.35 -1.33 16.53
C PHE A 538 1.73 -1.79 16.99
N GLY A 539 2.06 -1.59 18.28
CA GLY A 539 3.42 -1.82 18.75
C GLY A 539 4.40 -0.72 18.34
N PRO A 540 5.68 -0.85 18.74
CA PRO A 540 6.70 0.20 18.52
C PRO A 540 7.16 0.29 17.07
N ALA A 541 6.89 -0.73 16.26
CA ALA A 541 7.15 -0.74 14.82
C ALA A 541 5.96 -0.18 14.02
N SER A 542 4.97 0.40 14.70
CA SER A 542 3.79 1.03 14.10
C SER A 542 3.08 0.10 13.11
N VAL A 543 2.35 0.69 12.16
CA VAL A 543 1.53 -0.02 11.18
C VAL A 543 2.35 -1.03 10.38
N ASP A 544 3.60 -0.73 10.04
CA ASP A 544 4.46 -1.64 9.26
C ASP A 544 4.79 -2.92 10.03
N GLY A 545 5.13 -2.77 11.33
CA GLY A 545 5.32 -3.91 12.21
C GLY A 545 4.06 -4.73 12.39
N TRP A 546 2.91 -4.08 12.58
CA TRP A 546 1.63 -4.75 12.71
C TRP A 546 1.22 -5.49 11.42
N LEU A 547 1.40 -4.90 10.24
CA LEU A 547 1.17 -5.57 8.96
C LEU A 547 2.10 -6.77 8.77
N ALA A 548 3.36 -6.63 9.17
CA ALA A 548 4.29 -7.76 9.19
C ALA A 548 3.80 -8.88 10.12
N GLU A 549 3.23 -8.58 11.30
CA GLU A 549 2.65 -9.59 12.19
C GLU A 549 1.41 -10.25 11.59
N LEU A 550 0.52 -9.48 10.95
CA LEU A 550 -0.65 -10.04 10.25
C LEU A 550 -0.23 -11.03 9.15
N ALA A 551 0.75 -10.63 8.32
CA ALA A 551 1.30 -11.51 7.29
C ALA A 551 1.98 -12.74 7.90
N ALA A 552 2.72 -12.60 9.01
CA ALA A 552 3.31 -13.74 9.71
C ALA A 552 2.27 -14.73 10.24
N ALA A 553 1.19 -14.24 10.84
CA ALA A 553 0.12 -15.06 11.37
C ALA A 553 -0.54 -15.91 10.26
N GLU A 554 -0.83 -15.29 9.11
CA GLU A 554 -1.39 -15.99 7.94
C GLU A 554 -0.43 -17.04 7.39
N LEU A 555 0.86 -16.73 7.32
CA LEU A 555 1.90 -17.65 6.84
C LEU A 555 2.24 -18.76 7.85
N GLY A 556 1.55 -18.82 8.99
CA GLY A 556 1.82 -19.76 10.08
C GLY A 556 3.23 -19.59 10.66
N ILE A 557 3.81 -18.40 10.54
CA ILE A 557 5.09 -18.05 11.14
C ILE A 557 4.82 -17.79 12.61
N LYS A 558 4.98 -18.83 13.43
CA LYS A 558 5.09 -18.64 14.87
C LYS A 558 6.42 -17.93 15.12
N ARG A 559 6.37 -16.63 15.45
CA ARG A 559 7.55 -15.99 16.04
C ARG A 559 7.91 -16.81 17.27
N ALA A 560 9.17 -17.21 17.38
CA ALA A 560 9.68 -17.54 18.70
C ALA A 560 9.34 -16.33 19.58
N PRO A 561 8.67 -16.51 20.74
CA PRO A 561 8.34 -15.39 21.60
C PRO A 561 9.57 -14.53 21.78
N ALA A 562 9.40 -13.20 21.75
CA ALA A 562 10.51 -12.28 21.91
C ALA A 562 11.35 -12.76 23.10
N LEU A 563 12.64 -12.99 22.84
CA LEU A 563 13.55 -13.55 23.84
C LEU A 563 13.53 -12.71 25.12
N LEU A 564 13.22 -11.42 24.99
CA LEU A 564 12.98 -10.48 26.08
C LEU A 564 11.50 -10.06 26.12
N ASP A 565 10.85 -10.30 27.25
CA ASP A 565 9.61 -9.67 27.66
C ASP A 565 9.92 -8.31 28.30
N VAL A 566 9.61 -7.24 27.57
CA VAL A 566 9.93 -5.87 27.98
C VAL A 566 9.06 -5.41 29.15
N GLU A 567 7.78 -5.82 29.17
CA GLU A 567 6.84 -5.43 30.21
C GLU A 567 7.14 -6.16 31.52
N ALA A 568 7.37 -7.46 31.45
CA ALA A 568 7.70 -8.27 32.63
C ALA A 568 9.17 -8.13 33.08
N ARG A 569 10.04 -7.58 32.23
CA ARG A 569 11.51 -7.52 32.40
C ARG A 569 12.14 -8.91 32.59
N GLN A 570 11.75 -9.87 31.77
CA GLN A 570 12.17 -11.27 31.87
C GLN A 570 12.60 -11.82 30.51
N LEU A 571 13.44 -12.85 30.48
CA LEU A 571 13.67 -13.64 29.28
C LEU A 571 12.54 -14.66 29.11
N ARG A 572 12.10 -14.91 27.88
CA ARG A 572 11.20 -16.02 27.54
C ARG A 572 12.01 -17.11 26.86
N LEU A 573 12.32 -18.18 27.60
CA LEU A 573 13.07 -19.34 27.11
C LEU A 573 12.13 -20.53 26.95
N ALA A 574 12.60 -21.57 26.24
CA ALA A 574 11.82 -22.79 26.08
C ALA A 574 11.53 -23.47 27.44
N GLU A 575 12.43 -23.30 28.42
CA GLU A 575 12.29 -23.82 29.77
C GLU A 575 11.40 -22.94 30.69
N GLY A 576 10.91 -21.79 30.20
CA GLY A 576 10.04 -20.87 30.95
C GLY A 576 10.55 -19.42 31.01
N ALA A 577 9.87 -18.58 31.80
CA ALA A 577 10.23 -17.18 31.99
C ALA A 577 11.35 -17.02 33.04
N VAL A 578 12.37 -16.22 32.74
CA VAL A 578 13.53 -15.99 33.62
C VAL A 578 13.68 -14.51 33.92
N ALA A 579 13.44 -14.10 35.16
CA ALA A 579 13.55 -12.70 35.57
C ALA A 579 14.97 -12.13 35.39
N LEU A 580 15.06 -10.92 34.85
CA LEU A 580 16.33 -10.19 34.70
C LEU A 580 16.51 -9.18 35.83
N THR A 581 17.75 -8.99 36.26
CA THR A 581 18.11 -7.83 37.10
C THR A 581 18.05 -6.55 36.27
N PRO A 582 17.97 -5.35 36.89
CA PRO A 582 17.90 -4.09 36.15
C PRO A 582 19.03 -3.91 35.12
N LEU A 583 20.26 -4.29 35.46
CA LEU A 583 21.41 -4.19 34.56
C LEU A 583 21.38 -5.24 33.45
N GLU A 584 21.00 -6.49 33.75
CA GLU A 584 20.84 -7.53 32.73
C GLU A 584 19.72 -7.18 31.75
N PHE A 585 18.62 -6.65 32.25
CA PHE A 585 17.52 -6.14 31.44
C PHE A 585 17.99 -4.97 30.57
N GLY A 586 18.71 -4.01 31.15
CA GLY A 586 19.26 -2.87 30.42
C GLY A 586 20.18 -3.32 29.27
N VAL A 587 21.14 -4.20 29.55
CA VAL A 587 22.04 -4.75 28.52
C VAL A 587 21.26 -5.54 27.46
N MET A 588 20.38 -6.46 27.87
CA MET A 588 19.62 -7.27 26.92
C MET A 588 18.70 -6.43 26.05
N ARG A 589 17.98 -5.47 26.62
CA ARG A 589 17.12 -4.54 25.89
C ARG A 589 17.93 -3.75 24.87
N TYR A 590 19.08 -3.21 25.28
CA TYR A 590 19.93 -2.42 24.41
C TYR A 590 20.49 -3.24 23.24
N LEU A 591 20.81 -4.51 23.48
CA LEU A 591 21.23 -5.44 22.43
C LEU A 591 20.07 -5.89 21.52
N VAL A 592 18.85 -6.08 22.05
CA VAL A 592 17.64 -6.41 21.27
C VAL A 592 17.25 -5.27 20.33
N GLU A 593 17.28 -4.02 20.80
CA GLU A 593 17.04 -2.83 19.97
C GLU A 593 18.07 -2.67 18.83
N ARG A 594 19.22 -3.33 18.94
CA ARG A 594 20.33 -3.31 17.98
C ARG A 594 20.67 -4.72 17.49
N GLN A 595 19.68 -5.61 17.42
CA GLN A 595 19.91 -7.00 16.99
C GLN A 595 20.65 -7.04 15.64
N GLY A 596 21.65 -7.92 15.54
CA GLY A 596 22.54 -8.04 14.40
C GLY A 596 23.70 -7.02 14.35
N LYS A 597 23.64 -5.93 15.10
CA LYS A 597 24.69 -4.88 15.14
C LYS A 597 25.72 -5.13 16.25
N ALA A 598 26.95 -4.70 16.02
CA ALA A 598 28.00 -4.71 17.03
C ALA A 598 27.81 -3.53 17.99
N VAL A 599 27.73 -3.80 19.29
CA VAL A 599 27.60 -2.78 20.34
C VAL A 599 28.88 -2.78 21.17
N SER A 600 29.50 -1.61 21.32
CA SER A 600 30.75 -1.50 22.08
C SER A 600 30.52 -1.57 23.59
N ARG A 601 31.56 -1.94 24.35
CA ARG A 601 31.50 -1.94 25.83
C ARG A 601 31.25 -0.55 26.38
N SER A 602 31.90 0.47 25.80
CA SER A 602 31.72 1.87 26.20
C SER A 602 30.29 2.34 25.97
N GLU A 603 29.68 1.92 24.86
CA GLU A 603 28.29 2.26 24.54
C GLU A 603 27.31 1.60 25.52
N LEU A 604 27.50 0.32 25.86
CA LEU A 604 26.70 -0.35 26.89
C LEU A 604 26.86 0.30 28.26
N LEU A 605 28.09 0.66 28.62
CA LEU A 605 28.39 1.32 29.89
C LEU A 605 27.69 2.69 29.98
N GLN A 606 27.78 3.50 28.93
CA GLN A 606 27.13 4.80 28.86
C GLN A 606 25.60 4.71 28.95
N HIS A 607 24.98 3.77 28.22
CA HIS A 607 23.52 3.69 28.09
C HIS A 607 22.84 2.91 29.22
N VAL A 608 23.51 1.95 29.84
CA VAL A 608 22.93 1.11 30.89
C VAL A 608 23.33 1.57 32.29
N TRP A 609 24.56 2.09 32.49
CA TRP A 609 25.02 2.60 33.78
C TRP A 609 24.96 4.14 33.89
N GLY A 610 24.85 4.86 32.77
CA GLY A 610 24.77 6.31 32.73
C GLY A 610 26.13 7.00 32.53
N THR A 611 26.08 8.26 32.07
CA THR A 611 27.25 9.06 31.68
C THR A 611 28.15 9.48 32.85
N SER A 612 27.68 9.39 34.10
CA SER A 612 28.45 9.71 35.31
C SER A 612 29.23 8.52 35.89
N TYR A 613 29.13 7.33 35.29
CA TYR A 613 29.79 6.12 35.79
C TYR A 613 31.28 6.09 35.44
N GLN A 614 32.15 6.11 36.45
CA GLN A 614 33.62 6.12 36.29
C GLN A 614 34.29 4.72 36.41
N GLY A 615 33.51 3.64 36.36
CA GLY A 615 34.04 2.26 36.46
C GLY A 615 34.56 1.71 35.14
N GLY A 616 35.42 0.68 35.21
CA GLY A 616 35.98 0.01 34.03
C GLY A 616 34.97 -0.89 33.30
N SER A 617 35.21 -1.15 32.01
CA SER A 617 34.33 -1.96 31.14
C SER A 617 34.13 -3.41 31.60
N ASN A 618 34.94 -3.89 32.54
CA ASN A 618 34.86 -5.25 33.11
C ASN A 618 33.50 -5.55 33.76
N VAL A 619 32.78 -4.51 34.20
CA VAL A 619 31.43 -4.65 34.77
C VAL A 619 30.41 -5.06 33.69
N VAL A 620 30.59 -4.60 32.45
CA VAL A 620 29.78 -5.05 31.31
C VAL A 620 29.99 -6.53 31.06
N ASP A 621 31.25 -7.00 31.10
CA ASP A 621 31.58 -8.41 30.91
C ASP A 621 30.94 -9.29 32.00
N ALA A 622 30.92 -8.81 33.26
CA ALA A 622 30.28 -9.51 34.37
C ALA A 622 28.76 -9.66 34.16
N VAL A 623 28.06 -8.60 33.73
CA VAL A 623 26.63 -8.64 33.43
C VAL A 623 26.31 -9.50 32.22
N VAL A 624 27.13 -9.43 31.15
CA VAL A 624 26.93 -10.31 29.98
C VAL A 624 27.15 -11.78 30.36
N ARG A 625 28.09 -12.07 31.26
CA ARG A 625 28.29 -13.43 31.78
C ARG A 625 27.08 -13.92 32.57
N THR A 626 26.46 -13.09 33.41
CA THR A 626 25.25 -13.51 34.13
C THR A 626 24.05 -13.64 33.21
N LEU A 627 23.90 -12.73 32.24
CA LEU A 627 22.88 -12.79 31.20
C LEU A 627 23.00 -14.07 30.35
N ARG A 628 24.20 -14.43 29.90
CA ARG A 628 24.44 -15.69 29.15
C ARG A 628 24.06 -16.93 29.95
N ARG A 629 24.37 -16.94 31.25
CA ARG A 629 23.97 -18.03 32.14
C ARG A 629 22.45 -18.12 32.25
N LYS A 630 21.75 -16.99 32.33
CA LYS A 630 20.28 -16.96 32.32
C LYS A 630 19.70 -17.40 30.97
N LEU A 631 20.37 -17.11 29.85
CA LEU A 631 19.97 -17.55 28.51
C LEU A 631 20.12 -19.06 28.26
N GLY A 632 20.81 -19.80 29.13
CA GLY A 632 20.94 -21.26 29.05
C GLY A 632 21.47 -21.74 27.69
N GLY A 633 20.75 -22.67 27.06
CA GLY A 633 21.07 -23.21 25.74
C GLY A 633 21.11 -22.15 24.61
N GLN A 634 20.57 -20.96 24.84
CA GLN A 634 20.59 -19.83 23.91
C GLN A 634 21.68 -18.80 24.20
N SER A 635 22.62 -19.09 25.12
CA SER A 635 23.73 -18.19 25.48
C SER A 635 24.56 -17.71 24.29
N GLY A 636 24.69 -18.53 23.24
CA GLY A 636 25.38 -18.19 22.00
C GLY A 636 24.72 -17.10 21.17
N ARG A 637 23.47 -16.69 21.48
CA ARG A 637 22.82 -15.54 20.84
C ARG A 637 23.51 -14.23 21.18
N VAL A 638 24.03 -14.09 22.40
CA VAL A 638 24.90 -12.95 22.75
C VAL A 638 26.32 -13.34 22.39
N GLU A 639 26.82 -12.86 21.25
CA GLU A 639 28.15 -13.13 20.73
C GLU A 639 29.16 -12.09 21.24
N THR A 640 30.37 -12.54 21.59
CA THR A 640 31.49 -11.63 21.87
C THR A 640 32.20 -11.32 20.55
N LEU A 641 32.31 -10.05 20.20
CA LEU A 641 33.16 -9.60 19.10
C LEU A 641 34.49 -9.12 19.70
N THR A 642 35.55 -9.89 19.50
CA THR A 642 36.88 -9.62 20.06
C THR A 642 37.35 -8.21 19.70
N GLY A 643 37.76 -7.42 20.70
CA GLY A 643 38.20 -6.04 20.52
C GLY A 643 37.08 -5.01 20.30
N VAL A 644 35.83 -5.43 20.09
CA VAL A 644 34.71 -4.53 19.77
C VAL A 644 33.69 -4.48 20.91
N GLY A 645 33.13 -5.63 21.30
CA GLY A 645 32.04 -5.66 22.27
C GLY A 645 31.15 -6.88 22.10
N TYR A 646 29.84 -6.65 22.00
CA TYR A 646 28.83 -7.70 21.96
C TYR A 646 27.83 -7.51 20.83
N ARG A 647 27.26 -8.61 20.35
CA ARG A 647 26.18 -8.60 19.35
C ARG A 647 25.11 -9.62 19.75
N LEU A 648 23.85 -9.27 19.59
CA LEU A 648 22.75 -10.25 19.65
C LEU A 648 22.45 -10.78 18.24
N ARG A 649 22.43 -12.10 18.08
CA ARG A 649 22.05 -12.80 16.85
C ARG A 649 20.56 -13.14 16.84
#